data_AF-A0A9X8HGB5-F1
#
_entry.id   AF-A0A9X8HGB5-F1
#
_cell.length_a   1.000
_cell.length_b   1.000
_cell.length_c   1.000
_cell.angle_alpha   90.00
_cell.angle_beta   90.00
_cell.angle_gamma   90.00
#
_symmetry.space_group_name_H-M   'P 1'
#
loop_
_entity.id
_entity.type
_entity.pdbx_description
1 polymer ?
#
loop_
_entity_poly.entity_id
_entity_poly.type
_entity_poly.pdbx_seq_one_letter_code
_entity_poly.pdbx_strand_id
1 'polypeptide(L)'
;MDDANELVTTIDIPHEAVSFKVTLKGEVASKHHGDTAAATTSSSLSTARVTRLCQVSDSKHFDIPHPTRDDVLFNPHLKKVPIGNGDEDYVVLMLGHNGEGVPNVEATIELRHLALESPISCDVVSNHRGEVFLGPLTHVVSIDMDVNGRRYAWNLPNWALPSWSVAGRQSHVIQCAMSTKDVLIPVPHVVGKDLQQWIESGAISVLKIYNVQSRTIRQRADRPSFVCVGPGSSLLFKPSSVGEFEVVVKPINATYRIHVGESQVAGFVKAAPSTLLKADPTAPVVVRNLHIVDHQLKIFGVNTTPNTRAQVILRRFVSHEPVTNVLNEGMHDENADLRRFDVDTPTSEYFESKRIGDEYAYILERRAFAVQHPSSKLHQGNRLTLPSLLLNPFKVKETSGSTLADAKQGEEYGKSRGDDRSMPKKSKRMGDRQRSSTRGGHSTSSPVPPNTLFLEAPSCILSNIRLNSLGEVTVALPSTLTGSYDVVVSLVDGQDVDSRQQSVVFHPRPGAPAWAMPLKSTALSRDAALGVDKDVHSIQVRGHRCIASSDATTLPCGPDSKLEVYDCLEHAFGLLDALTGHDVLYNEYLKRWPSLDLPTKQAIYSQDVSNELNLFLYKKDKDFFNAVVVPHVRSKFVKDFVDWYLLDAKNVLLHSYFSNAATFDKLTLVEKLLLAERLPKEDAATVCLHVVRIIETYYGESTGTKLDAVFEHVMTAKSTEQSDLVQYRQHDDSTTPAYSPTSPAYSPTSPAYSPTSSAPVPTLNRRMVAFRMAPQRASMEANVNRDRVLQSATIGGGATFGAMRAFAAPPPAPYARDNDDEDSDSGSDDDDSWENISHDGDDGDIDERATTEPTTKKQRKVYVAPGATYLVGERRYHDGKDEPQQPGGGLVATLTAVQQKTWVGSAINRFWLDYARYLLSPSSDVFLSASFPEACSSFAEATLALSVLGLPFVGGAWEVQPITARDHTSLAIRTSKPVIVYYEDIRAQQPSPQELTDDVAMVGSNLIVTQTIFNPRDSNLNQGQLKPVKEFVRSTRYGCQVTVSNLSPQATPSLNLLVQIPEGAIPVSSGGYYTRNSTFVLAGNETDTTVVYFYFPVEGSFSHFAAHVAIHGQTVRWADESPMTTPSTISVVAESKTVDITSWK
;
A
#
# COMPACT_ATOMS: atom_id res chain seq x y z
N MET A 1 2.84 15.20 -28.16
CA MET A 1 3.02 13.74 -28.08
C MET A 1 1.75 13.25 -27.44
N ASP A 2 0.81 12.83 -28.28
CA ASP A 2 -0.55 12.45 -27.87
C ASP A 2 -0.58 10.96 -27.55
N ASP A 3 0.45 10.48 -26.84
CA ASP A 3 0.65 9.10 -26.43
C ASP A 3 -0.17 8.77 -25.19
N ALA A 4 -1.44 9.19 -25.20
CA ALA A 4 -2.49 8.65 -24.33
C ALA A 4 -2.90 7.27 -24.85
N ASN A 5 -1.94 6.33 -24.90
CA ASN A 5 -2.24 4.91 -25.11
C ASN A 5 -2.94 4.40 -23.85
N GLU A 6 -4.23 4.16 -23.98
CA GLU A 6 -5.16 3.90 -22.88
C GLU A 6 -4.85 2.54 -22.24
N LEU A 7 -4.15 2.55 -21.10
CA LEU A 7 -3.83 1.36 -20.29
C LEU A 7 -5.09 0.85 -19.56
N VAL A 8 -5.98 0.21 -20.33
CA VAL A 8 -7.12 -0.56 -19.81
C VAL A 8 -6.64 -1.99 -19.54
N THR A 9 -6.20 -2.25 -18.31
CA THR A 9 -5.83 -3.59 -17.84
C THR A 9 -6.98 -4.18 -17.04
N THR A 10 -7.48 -5.34 -17.45
CA THR A 10 -8.30 -6.21 -16.58
C THR A 10 -7.37 -7.01 -15.68
N ILE A 11 -7.70 -7.08 -14.39
CA ILE A 11 -6.99 -7.90 -13.40
C ILE A 11 -8.00 -8.93 -12.90
N ASP A 12 -7.75 -10.21 -13.18
CA ASP A 12 -8.52 -11.29 -12.59
C ASP A 12 -8.08 -11.46 -11.12
N ILE A 13 -9.07 -11.52 -10.23
CA ILE A 13 -8.86 -11.61 -8.77
C ILE A 13 -9.17 -13.06 -8.36
N PRO A 14 -8.23 -13.80 -7.74
CA PRO A 14 -8.46 -15.18 -7.36
C PRO A 14 -9.50 -15.25 -6.24
N HIS A 15 -10.31 -16.32 -6.22
CA HIS A 15 -11.49 -16.38 -5.34
C HIS A 15 -11.18 -16.40 -3.83
N GLU A 16 -9.96 -16.76 -3.43
CA GLU A 16 -9.50 -16.71 -2.05
C GLU A 16 -8.90 -15.35 -1.63
N ALA A 17 -8.76 -14.38 -2.54
CA ALA A 17 -8.18 -13.09 -2.21
C ALA A 17 -9.05 -12.33 -1.22
N VAL A 18 -8.48 -12.03 -0.05
CA VAL A 18 -9.10 -11.19 0.97
C VAL A 18 -8.98 -9.70 0.61
N SER A 19 -7.87 -9.29 -0.02
CA SER A 19 -7.68 -7.93 -0.54
C SER A 19 -6.62 -7.91 -1.66
N PHE A 20 -6.48 -6.78 -2.35
CA PHE A 20 -5.45 -6.57 -3.36
C PHE A 20 -4.90 -5.13 -3.34
N LYS A 21 -3.68 -4.93 -3.84
CA LYS A 21 -3.00 -3.62 -3.94
C LYS A 21 -2.63 -3.36 -5.40
N VAL A 22 -3.17 -2.29 -5.98
CA VAL A 22 -2.78 -1.83 -7.33
C VAL A 22 -1.71 -0.77 -7.19
N THR A 23 -0.51 -1.03 -7.71
CA THR A 23 0.62 -0.09 -7.69
C THR A 23 0.93 0.38 -9.11
N LEU A 24 0.70 1.67 -9.38
CA LEU A 24 1.09 2.31 -10.64
C LEU A 24 2.51 2.87 -10.49
N LYS A 25 3.43 2.48 -11.37
CA LYS A 25 4.81 2.99 -11.43
C LYS A 25 5.03 3.69 -12.76
N GLY A 26 5.67 4.86 -12.75
CA GLY A 26 5.93 5.64 -13.96
C GLY A 26 7.24 6.43 -13.87
N GLU A 27 7.82 6.76 -15.02
CA GLU A 27 9.04 7.56 -15.11
C GLU A 27 8.71 9.01 -15.49
N VAL A 28 9.02 9.95 -14.59
CA VAL A 28 8.69 11.38 -14.74
C VAL A 28 9.96 12.22 -14.77
N ALA A 29 10.05 13.18 -15.69
CA ALA A 29 11.18 14.10 -15.74
C ALA A 29 11.17 15.06 -14.53
N SER A 30 12.15 14.94 -13.63
CA SER A 30 12.21 15.79 -12.44
C SER A 30 12.45 17.25 -12.80
N LYS A 31 11.48 18.11 -12.45
CA LYS A 31 11.54 19.57 -12.63
C LYS A 31 12.48 20.28 -11.65
N HIS A 32 12.97 19.60 -10.61
CA HIS A 32 13.61 20.22 -9.44
C HIS A 32 15.15 20.38 -9.51
N HIS A 33 15.75 20.25 -10.69
CA HIS A 33 17.18 20.53 -10.90
C HIS A 33 17.44 21.61 -11.96
N GLY A 34 17.34 22.88 -11.55
CA GLY A 34 18.30 23.88 -12.05
C GLY A 34 17.84 25.29 -12.43
N ASP A 35 16.81 25.88 -11.81
CA ASP A 35 16.47 27.31 -12.01
C ASP A 35 16.93 28.20 -10.85
N THR A 36 18.24 28.46 -10.79
CA THR A 36 18.82 29.60 -10.06
C THR A 36 20.16 30.04 -10.69
N ALA A 37 20.22 30.04 -12.02
CA ALA A 37 21.34 30.58 -12.81
C ALA A 37 20.80 31.64 -13.77
N ALA A 38 21.25 32.90 -13.62
CA ALA A 38 20.67 34.03 -14.34
C ALA A 38 20.89 33.93 -15.86
N ALA A 39 19.80 34.05 -16.63
CA ALA A 39 19.83 33.98 -18.08
C ALA A 39 20.59 35.16 -18.70
N THR A 40 21.82 34.92 -19.15
CA THR A 40 22.63 35.92 -19.86
C THR A 40 23.29 35.33 -21.11
N THR A 41 22.63 35.53 -22.25
CA THR A 41 23.18 35.55 -23.62
C THR A 41 24.45 34.73 -23.94
N SER A 42 24.26 33.56 -24.57
CA SER A 42 25.08 33.14 -25.71
C SER A 42 24.37 32.05 -26.53
N SER A 43 24.64 31.99 -27.83
CA SER A 43 23.90 31.15 -28.79
C SER A 43 24.72 29.94 -29.26
N SER A 44 24.53 28.80 -28.61
CA SER A 44 25.01 27.49 -29.09
C SER A 44 24.14 26.37 -28.52
N LEU A 45 23.35 25.70 -29.35
CA LEU A 45 22.63 24.50 -28.93
C LEU A 45 23.58 23.31 -28.87
N SER A 46 23.84 22.78 -27.68
CA SER A 46 24.41 21.46 -27.46
C SER A 46 23.37 20.56 -26.79
N THR A 47 22.88 19.57 -27.52
CA THR A 47 21.83 18.63 -27.08
C THR A 47 22.40 17.59 -26.11
N ALA A 48 22.58 17.96 -24.83
CA ALA A 48 22.81 17.02 -23.74
C ALA A 48 22.57 17.65 -22.35
N ARG A 49 21.32 17.58 -21.86
CA ARG A 49 21.06 17.50 -20.42
C ARG A 49 20.11 16.34 -20.19
N VAL A 50 20.63 15.26 -19.62
CA VAL A 50 19.83 14.12 -19.18
C VAL A 50 18.96 14.60 -18.01
N THR A 51 17.68 14.87 -18.28
CA THR A 51 16.67 14.89 -17.23
C THR A 51 16.67 13.50 -16.61
N ARG A 52 17.18 13.35 -15.39
CA ARG A 52 16.97 12.13 -14.61
C ARG A 52 15.47 11.93 -14.49
N LEU A 53 14.98 10.89 -15.15
CA LEU A 53 13.64 10.39 -14.94
C LEU A 53 13.63 9.83 -13.51
N CYS A 54 12.82 10.42 -12.64
CA CYS A 54 12.55 9.85 -11.34
C CYS A 54 11.41 8.83 -11.51
N GLN A 55 11.67 7.60 -11.07
CA GLN A 55 10.62 6.60 -10.90
C GLN A 55 9.71 7.10 -9.78
N VAL A 56 8.47 7.43 -10.12
CA VAL A 56 7.40 7.72 -9.18
C VAL A 56 6.48 6.50 -9.10
N SER A 57 5.88 6.29 -7.94
CA SER A 57 4.88 5.24 -7.75
C SER A 57 3.79 5.69 -6.79
N ASP A 58 2.56 5.33 -7.10
CA ASP A 58 1.42 5.47 -6.22
C ASP A 58 0.70 4.11 -6.12
N SER A 59 0.00 3.84 -5.01
CA SER A 59 -0.65 2.56 -4.79
C SER A 59 -1.91 2.66 -3.96
N LYS A 60 -3.00 2.06 -4.46
CA LYS A 60 -4.29 1.98 -3.74
C LYS A 60 -4.59 0.54 -3.33
N HIS A 61 -5.00 0.37 -2.08
CA HIS A 61 -5.42 -0.91 -1.51
C HIS A 61 -6.94 -1.06 -1.65
N PHE A 62 -7.40 -2.30 -1.85
CA PHE A 62 -8.80 -2.64 -2.07
C PHE A 62 -9.16 -3.90 -1.29
N ASP A 63 -10.03 -3.74 -0.29
CA ASP A 63 -10.65 -4.86 0.43
C ASP A 63 -11.68 -5.59 -0.43
N ILE A 64 -11.64 -6.93 -0.44
CA ILE A 64 -12.63 -7.77 -1.10
C ILE A 64 -13.68 -8.20 -0.06
N PRO A 65 -14.99 -8.00 -0.33
CA PRO A 65 -16.06 -8.56 0.49
C PRO A 65 -15.95 -10.08 0.57
N HIS A 66 -15.74 -10.63 1.77
CA HIS A 66 -15.66 -12.07 2.01
C HIS A 66 -16.40 -12.43 3.31
N PRO A 67 -17.19 -13.52 3.36
CA PRO A 67 -17.95 -13.91 4.55
C PRO A 67 -17.08 -14.19 5.80
N THR A 68 -15.79 -14.43 5.61
CA THR A 68 -14.80 -14.71 6.67
C THR A 68 -14.15 -13.46 7.28
N ARG A 69 -14.79 -12.29 7.11
CA ARG A 69 -14.39 -11.01 7.72
C ARG A 69 -15.23 -10.60 8.94
N ASP A 70 -16.40 -11.20 9.14
CA ASP A 70 -17.39 -10.76 10.14
C ASP A 70 -18.26 -11.93 10.62
N ASP A 71 -18.96 -11.74 11.74
CA ASP A 71 -19.78 -12.73 12.45
C ASP A 71 -21.25 -12.78 11.99
N VAL A 72 -21.63 -11.95 11.00
CA VAL A 72 -22.98 -11.90 10.44
C VAL A 72 -23.21 -13.01 9.42
N LEU A 73 -24.43 -13.54 9.34
CA LEU A 73 -24.83 -14.54 8.36
C LEU A 73 -25.41 -13.95 7.06
N PHE A 74 -25.76 -12.66 7.07
CA PHE A 74 -26.44 -11.98 5.97
C PHE A 74 -26.18 -10.46 6.00
N ASN A 75 -26.44 -9.77 4.88
CA ASN A 75 -26.40 -8.32 4.79
C ASN A 75 -27.65 -7.76 4.07
N PRO A 76 -28.08 -6.51 4.37
CA PRO A 76 -29.09 -5.82 3.59
C PRO A 76 -28.46 -5.23 2.31
N HIS A 77 -29.10 -5.45 1.16
CA HIS A 77 -28.70 -4.89 -0.14
C HIS A 77 -29.82 -4.04 -0.73
N LEU A 78 -29.56 -2.74 -0.96
CA LEU A 78 -30.52 -1.85 -1.60
C LEU A 78 -30.56 -2.06 -3.13
N LYS A 79 -31.77 -2.16 -3.68
CA LYS A 79 -32.01 -2.45 -5.10
C LYS A 79 -33.16 -1.60 -5.65
N LYS A 80 -33.02 -1.16 -6.91
CA LYS A 80 -34.04 -0.43 -7.68
C LYS A 80 -34.77 -1.33 -8.65
N VAL A 81 -36.08 -1.20 -8.74
CA VAL A 81 -37.00 -2.03 -9.53
C VAL A 81 -37.75 -1.14 -10.53
N PRO A 82 -37.63 -1.37 -11.85
CA PRO A 82 -38.34 -0.54 -12.83
C PRO A 82 -39.84 -0.88 -12.85
N ILE A 83 -40.70 0.14 -12.67
CA ILE A 83 -42.16 -0.02 -12.64
C ILE A 83 -42.76 0.24 -14.02
N GLY A 84 -42.22 1.22 -14.74
CA GLY A 84 -42.71 1.70 -16.03
C GLY A 84 -42.45 3.20 -16.19
N ASN A 85 -42.57 3.73 -17.42
CA ASN A 85 -42.41 5.16 -17.75
C ASN A 85 -41.11 5.88 -17.29
N GLY A 86 -40.14 5.14 -16.74
CA GLY A 86 -38.91 5.70 -16.15
C GLY A 86 -38.99 6.00 -14.65
N ASP A 87 -40.07 5.57 -13.99
CA ASP A 87 -40.19 5.60 -12.53
C ASP A 87 -39.78 4.23 -11.92
N GLU A 88 -39.14 4.27 -10.75
CA GLU A 88 -38.47 3.12 -10.11
C GLU A 88 -38.87 2.99 -8.64
N ASP A 89 -39.15 1.76 -8.20
CA ASP A 89 -39.39 1.38 -6.80
C ASP A 89 -38.07 0.95 -6.13
N TYR A 90 -37.99 1.09 -4.81
CA TYR A 90 -36.88 0.63 -3.99
C TYR A 90 -37.29 -0.59 -3.15
N VAL A 91 -36.38 -1.58 -3.09
CA VAL A 91 -36.49 -2.76 -2.23
C VAL A 91 -35.14 -3.00 -1.55
N VAL A 92 -35.16 -3.34 -0.26
CA VAL A 92 -34.00 -3.89 0.44
C VAL A 92 -34.13 -5.40 0.46
N LEU A 93 -33.04 -6.10 0.14
CA LEU A 93 -32.97 -7.56 0.14
C LEU A 93 -32.02 -8.00 1.26
N MET A 94 -32.55 -8.70 2.26
CA MET A 94 -31.77 -9.38 3.29
C MET A 94 -31.19 -10.66 2.69
N LEU A 95 -29.94 -10.63 2.25
CA LEU A 95 -29.29 -11.74 1.55
C LEU A 95 -28.21 -12.37 2.43
N GLY A 96 -28.28 -13.68 2.59
CA GLY A 96 -27.20 -14.48 3.14
C GLY A 96 -25.99 -14.52 2.21
N HIS A 97 -24.89 -15.10 2.68
CA HIS A 97 -23.63 -15.15 1.94
C HIS A 97 -23.67 -16.01 0.67
N ASN A 98 -24.72 -16.83 0.47
CA ASN A 98 -25.00 -17.58 -0.75
C ASN A 98 -25.98 -16.85 -1.68
N GLY A 99 -26.41 -15.63 -1.35
CA GLY A 99 -27.44 -14.87 -2.06
C GLY A 99 -28.87 -15.33 -1.75
N GLU A 100 -29.07 -16.12 -0.70
CA GLU A 100 -30.37 -16.62 -0.25
C GLU A 100 -31.11 -15.58 0.59
N GLY A 101 -32.43 -15.47 0.41
CA GLY A 101 -33.25 -14.49 1.12
C GLY A 101 -33.52 -14.89 2.57
N VAL A 102 -33.11 -14.07 3.55
CA VAL A 102 -33.28 -14.35 4.99
C VAL A 102 -34.58 -13.73 5.52
N PRO A 103 -35.55 -14.55 5.96
CA PRO A 103 -36.87 -14.09 6.39
C PRO A 103 -36.92 -13.65 7.86
N ASN A 104 -37.96 -12.92 8.22
CA ASN A 104 -38.27 -12.50 9.59
C ASN A 104 -37.15 -11.68 10.27
N VAL A 105 -36.35 -10.96 9.48
CA VAL A 105 -35.34 -10.03 10.00
C VAL A 105 -36.03 -8.73 10.39
N GLU A 106 -36.08 -8.45 11.69
CA GLU A 106 -36.50 -7.16 12.24
C GLU A 106 -35.42 -6.09 12.01
N ALA A 107 -35.84 -4.88 11.65
CA ALA A 107 -34.96 -3.74 11.41
C ALA A 107 -35.71 -2.40 11.57
N THR A 108 -34.98 -1.34 11.87
CA THR A 108 -35.52 0.04 11.91
C THR A 108 -34.93 0.84 10.76
N ILE A 109 -35.75 1.54 9.97
CA ILE A 109 -35.33 2.38 8.84
C ILE A 109 -35.59 3.85 9.16
N GLU A 110 -34.56 4.69 8.99
CA GLU A 110 -34.65 6.15 9.01
C GLU A 110 -34.56 6.71 7.57
N LEU A 111 -35.66 7.26 7.06
CA LEU A 111 -35.73 7.88 5.73
C LEU A 111 -35.52 9.40 5.82
N ARG A 112 -34.46 9.91 5.19
CA ARG A 112 -34.17 11.35 5.16
C ARG A 112 -34.88 12.05 4.00
N HIS A 113 -36.09 12.53 4.23
CA HIS A 113 -36.85 13.30 3.24
C HIS A 113 -36.36 14.74 3.09
N LEU A 114 -36.32 15.25 1.85
CA LEU A 114 -35.77 16.57 1.50
C LEU A 114 -36.39 17.73 2.29
N ALA A 115 -37.71 17.68 2.48
CA ALA A 115 -38.47 18.76 3.11
C ALA A 115 -38.65 18.62 4.64
N LEU A 116 -38.00 17.65 5.29
CA LEU A 116 -38.11 17.40 6.73
C LEU A 116 -36.75 17.57 7.42
N GLU A 117 -36.77 18.16 8.62
CA GLU A 117 -35.57 18.34 9.46
C GLU A 117 -35.24 17.05 10.23
N SER A 118 -36.27 16.36 10.75
CA SER A 118 -36.17 15.01 11.33
C SER A 118 -36.37 13.93 10.25
N PRO A 119 -35.62 12.80 10.30
CA PRO A 119 -35.92 11.65 9.44
C PRO A 119 -37.27 11.02 9.81
N ILE A 120 -37.85 10.27 8.87
CA ILE A 120 -39.03 9.44 9.10
C ILE A 120 -38.52 8.08 9.57
N SER A 121 -38.76 7.70 10.83
CA SER A 121 -38.39 6.38 11.35
C SER A 121 -39.56 5.39 11.23
N CYS A 122 -39.27 4.16 10.80
CA CYS A 122 -40.24 3.07 10.63
C CYS A 122 -39.59 1.71 10.94
N ASP A 123 -40.22 0.91 11.80
CA ASP A 123 -39.83 -0.49 12.03
C ASP A 123 -40.41 -1.40 10.93
N VAL A 124 -39.60 -2.35 10.46
CA VAL A 124 -39.91 -3.25 9.35
C VAL A 124 -39.45 -4.68 9.64
N VAL A 125 -40.03 -5.65 8.94
CA VAL A 125 -39.66 -7.07 9.01
C VAL A 125 -39.52 -7.64 7.60
N SER A 126 -38.46 -8.39 7.31
CA SER A 126 -38.26 -9.03 6.01
C SER A 126 -39.26 -10.18 5.78
N ASN A 127 -39.80 -10.28 4.56
CA ASN A 127 -40.77 -11.32 4.23
C ASN A 127 -40.11 -12.71 4.03
N HIS A 128 -40.90 -13.73 3.65
CA HIS A 128 -40.45 -15.11 3.39
C HIS A 128 -39.35 -15.28 2.31
N ARG A 129 -38.90 -14.20 1.66
CA ARG A 129 -37.82 -14.13 0.66
C ARG A 129 -36.73 -13.13 1.02
N GLY A 130 -36.74 -12.59 2.24
CA GLY A 130 -35.84 -11.51 2.66
C GLY A 130 -36.16 -10.14 2.05
N GLU A 131 -37.31 -9.95 1.40
CA GLU A 131 -37.68 -8.69 0.76
C GLU A 131 -38.27 -7.69 1.79
N VAL A 132 -37.85 -6.43 1.73
CA VAL A 132 -38.49 -5.27 2.38
C VAL A 132 -38.76 -4.21 1.32
N PHE A 133 -40.03 -3.97 0.98
CA PHE A 133 -40.44 -3.01 -0.05
C PHE A 133 -40.56 -1.59 0.52
N LEU A 134 -39.91 -0.62 -0.12
CA LEU A 134 -39.88 0.78 0.32
C LEU A 134 -40.67 1.73 -0.62
N GLY A 135 -41.11 1.25 -1.78
CA GLY A 135 -41.83 2.05 -2.78
C GLY A 135 -40.93 3.06 -3.49
N PRO A 136 -41.49 4.13 -4.10
CA PRO A 136 -40.76 4.99 -5.02
C PRO A 136 -39.87 6.05 -4.34
N LEU A 137 -39.92 6.15 -3.00
CA LEU A 137 -39.08 7.04 -2.17
C LEU A 137 -38.93 8.48 -2.71
N THR A 138 -40.02 9.04 -3.24
CA THR A 138 -40.05 10.38 -3.83
C THR A 138 -39.53 11.43 -2.85
N HIS A 139 -38.60 12.27 -3.31
CA HIS A 139 -37.94 13.31 -2.52
C HIS A 139 -37.20 12.83 -1.25
N VAL A 140 -36.95 11.52 -1.08
CA VAL A 140 -36.03 10.97 -0.06
C VAL A 140 -34.59 11.04 -0.57
N VAL A 141 -33.67 11.57 0.23
CA VAL A 141 -32.25 11.82 -0.13
C VAL A 141 -31.35 10.65 0.26
N SER A 142 -31.57 10.08 1.46
CA SER A 142 -30.81 8.94 1.97
C SER A 142 -31.69 8.01 2.80
N ILE A 143 -31.28 6.75 2.85
CA ILE A 143 -31.82 5.71 3.73
C ILE A 143 -30.72 5.36 4.73
N ASP A 144 -31.04 5.38 6.02
CA ASP A 144 -30.30 4.67 7.05
C ASP A 144 -31.14 3.49 7.55
N MET A 145 -30.51 2.37 7.89
CA MET A 145 -31.17 1.16 8.34
C MET A 145 -30.35 0.47 9.44
N ASP A 146 -30.94 0.28 10.61
CA ASP A 146 -30.34 -0.53 11.69
C ASP A 146 -30.86 -1.96 11.62
N VAL A 147 -29.93 -2.92 11.60
CA VAL A 147 -30.22 -4.36 11.66
C VAL A 147 -29.37 -4.97 12.78
N ASN A 148 -30.00 -5.37 13.89
CA ASN A 148 -29.31 -5.93 15.08
C ASN A 148 -28.18 -5.05 15.66
N GLY A 149 -28.35 -3.72 15.68
CA GLY A 149 -27.37 -2.76 16.18
C GLY A 149 -26.28 -2.39 15.17
N ARG A 150 -26.51 -2.66 13.87
CA ARG A 150 -25.58 -2.38 12.77
C ARG A 150 -26.24 -1.46 11.76
N ARG A 151 -25.75 -0.22 11.66
CA ARG A 151 -26.27 0.82 10.75
C ARG A 151 -25.70 0.68 9.34
N TYR A 152 -26.58 0.52 8.36
CA TYR A 152 -26.29 0.53 6.93
C TYR A 152 -26.89 1.79 6.31
N ALA A 153 -26.08 2.56 5.59
CA ALA A 153 -26.48 3.85 5.02
C ALA A 153 -26.34 3.86 3.49
N TRP A 154 -27.35 4.38 2.78
CA TRP A 154 -27.30 4.60 1.33
C TRP A 154 -27.70 6.04 0.99
N ASN A 155 -26.84 6.74 0.26
CA ASN A 155 -27.23 7.93 -0.47
C ASN A 155 -28.01 7.50 -1.72
N LEU A 156 -29.23 7.98 -1.91
CA LEU A 156 -30.05 7.51 -3.03
C LEU A 156 -29.46 7.99 -4.38
N PRO A 157 -29.51 7.14 -5.43
CA PRO A 157 -29.10 7.51 -6.78
C PRO A 157 -29.71 8.83 -7.28
N ASN A 158 -29.01 9.48 -8.20
CA ASN A 158 -29.45 10.71 -8.88
C ASN A 158 -29.60 11.95 -7.96
N TRP A 159 -29.28 11.85 -6.66
CA TRP A 159 -29.16 13.00 -5.73
C TRP A 159 -27.82 13.73 -5.79
N ALA A 160 -26.78 13.10 -6.36
CA ALA A 160 -25.46 13.69 -6.45
C ALA A 160 -25.49 14.99 -7.25
N LEU A 161 -25.02 16.06 -6.62
CA LEU A 161 -24.67 17.31 -7.29
C LEU A 161 -23.32 17.14 -8.03
N PRO A 162 -23.16 17.68 -9.26
CA PRO A 162 -21.89 17.65 -9.98
C PRO A 162 -20.71 18.21 -9.18
N SER A 163 -19.50 17.78 -9.56
CA SER A 163 -18.25 17.88 -8.78
C SER A 163 -17.99 19.22 -8.10
N TRP A 164 -18.19 20.31 -8.83
CA TRP A 164 -17.95 21.68 -8.38
C TRP A 164 -19.03 22.24 -7.43
N SER A 165 -20.07 21.46 -7.12
CA SER A 165 -21.21 21.84 -6.27
C SER A 165 -21.42 20.95 -5.04
N VAL A 166 -20.47 20.05 -4.75
CA VAL A 166 -20.47 19.21 -3.54
C VAL A 166 -20.19 20.05 -2.28
N ALA A 167 -20.88 19.77 -1.17
CA ALA A 167 -21.04 20.70 -0.07
C ALA A 167 -19.84 20.76 0.92
N GLY A 168 -19.07 21.85 0.91
CA GLY A 168 -17.87 22.05 1.74
C GLY A 168 -17.76 23.38 2.49
N ARG A 169 -18.88 23.99 2.92
CA ARG A 169 -18.97 25.34 3.56
C ARG A 169 -18.45 26.54 2.74
N GLN A 170 -17.81 26.34 1.60
CA GLN A 170 -17.55 27.39 0.60
C GLN A 170 -18.57 27.27 -0.53
N SER A 171 -19.34 28.32 -0.77
CA SER A 171 -20.17 28.44 -1.97
C SER A 171 -19.25 28.75 -3.15
N HIS A 172 -19.08 27.80 -4.07
CA HIS A 172 -18.28 27.99 -5.27
C HIS A 172 -18.81 29.19 -6.07
N VAL A 173 -17.90 30.10 -6.40
CA VAL A 173 -18.19 31.35 -7.11
C VAL A 173 -17.87 31.15 -8.58
N ILE A 174 -18.88 30.98 -9.42
CA ILE A 174 -18.74 30.85 -10.87
C ILE A 174 -18.32 32.21 -11.44
N GLN A 175 -17.11 32.31 -11.98
CA GLN A 175 -16.54 33.53 -12.53
C GLN A 175 -16.81 33.60 -14.04
N CYS A 176 -17.82 34.38 -14.45
CA CYS A 176 -18.28 34.52 -15.83
C CYS A 176 -18.24 35.98 -16.32
N ALA A 177 -18.43 36.22 -17.62
CA ALA A 177 -18.45 37.56 -18.20
C ALA A 177 -19.78 37.85 -18.91
N MET A 178 -20.18 39.12 -18.98
CA MET A 178 -21.37 39.55 -19.76
C MET A 178 -21.33 39.10 -21.23
N SER A 179 -20.16 38.78 -21.77
CA SER A 179 -19.97 38.23 -23.12
C SER A 179 -20.40 36.76 -23.27
N THR A 180 -20.36 35.93 -22.22
CA THR A 180 -20.84 34.53 -22.27
C THR A 180 -22.37 34.45 -22.07
N LYS A 181 -22.97 35.52 -21.55
CA LYS A 181 -24.43 35.81 -21.41
C LYS A 181 -25.26 34.90 -20.53
N ASP A 182 -25.07 33.59 -20.58
CA ASP A 182 -25.84 32.59 -19.84
C ASP A 182 -24.91 31.73 -18.98
N VAL A 183 -25.43 31.17 -17.88
CA VAL A 183 -24.73 30.23 -16.98
C VAL A 183 -25.66 29.06 -16.65
N LEU A 184 -25.21 27.84 -16.88
CA LEU A 184 -25.98 26.62 -16.58
C LEU A 184 -25.62 26.08 -15.18
N ILE A 185 -26.64 25.91 -14.35
CA ILE A 185 -26.55 25.45 -12.97
C ILE A 185 -27.25 24.08 -12.87
N PRO A 186 -26.52 22.95 -12.86
CA PRO A 186 -27.11 21.63 -12.68
C PRO A 186 -27.65 21.48 -11.25
N VAL A 187 -28.70 20.68 -11.15
CA VAL A 187 -29.36 20.27 -9.90
C VAL A 187 -29.46 18.74 -9.88
N PRO A 188 -29.81 18.11 -8.74
CA PRO A 188 -30.02 16.66 -8.70
C PRO A 188 -31.06 16.19 -9.72
N HIS A 189 -30.80 15.08 -10.42
CA HIS A 189 -31.70 14.62 -11.49
C HIS A 189 -33.09 14.21 -11.00
N VAL A 190 -33.23 13.87 -9.72
CA VAL A 190 -34.53 13.58 -9.07
C VAL A 190 -35.46 14.80 -9.11
N VAL A 191 -34.93 16.01 -8.92
CA VAL A 191 -35.75 17.24 -8.79
C VAL A 191 -35.97 17.98 -10.13
N GLY A 192 -35.46 17.42 -11.24
CA GLY A 192 -35.57 18.03 -12.57
C GLY A 192 -37.02 18.21 -13.06
N LYS A 193 -37.94 17.32 -12.64
CA LYS A 193 -39.39 17.42 -12.92
C LYS A 193 -40.02 18.63 -12.20
N ASP A 194 -39.52 19.01 -11.02
CA ASP A 194 -40.13 20.00 -10.11
C ASP A 194 -39.69 21.45 -10.40
N LEU A 195 -38.58 21.66 -11.12
CA LEU A 195 -37.94 22.96 -11.29
C LEU A 195 -38.87 24.07 -11.81
N GLN A 196 -39.76 23.75 -12.75
CA GLN A 196 -40.70 24.73 -13.29
C GLN A 196 -41.66 25.23 -12.20
N GLN A 197 -42.23 24.32 -11.41
CA GLN A 197 -43.09 24.65 -10.27
C GLN A 197 -42.31 25.39 -9.17
N TRP A 198 -41.03 25.09 -8.98
CA TRP A 198 -40.17 25.78 -8.01
C TRP A 198 -39.79 27.21 -8.44
N ILE A 199 -39.72 27.50 -9.74
CA ILE A 199 -39.59 28.86 -10.27
C ILE A 199 -40.92 29.62 -10.07
N GLU A 200 -42.04 29.02 -10.46
CA GLU A 200 -43.37 29.65 -10.40
C GLU A 200 -43.83 29.94 -8.96
N SER A 201 -43.56 29.04 -8.01
CA SER A 201 -43.83 29.25 -6.58
C SER A 201 -42.82 30.16 -5.88
N GLY A 202 -41.72 30.56 -6.54
CA GLY A 202 -40.64 31.32 -5.93
C GLY A 202 -39.86 30.55 -4.87
N ALA A 203 -39.85 29.21 -4.92
CA ALA A 203 -38.96 28.36 -4.13
C ALA A 203 -37.48 28.54 -4.57
N ILE A 204 -37.26 28.90 -5.84
CA ILE A 204 -35.98 29.44 -6.32
C ILE A 204 -36.00 30.97 -6.21
N SER A 205 -34.89 31.57 -5.76
CA SER A 205 -34.71 33.03 -5.71
C SER A 205 -33.33 33.46 -6.21
N VAL A 206 -33.26 34.67 -6.76
CA VAL A 206 -32.03 35.28 -7.31
C VAL A 206 -31.76 36.54 -6.51
N LEU A 207 -30.65 36.58 -5.77
CA LEU A 207 -30.25 37.74 -4.98
C LEU A 207 -29.09 38.44 -5.67
N LYS A 208 -29.22 39.74 -6.00
CA LYS A 208 -28.06 40.55 -6.40
C LYS A 208 -27.36 41.06 -5.15
N ILE A 209 -26.04 40.93 -5.12
CA ILE A 209 -25.19 41.37 -4.01
C ILE A 209 -24.62 42.76 -4.30
N TYR A 210 -24.62 43.60 -3.28
CA TYR A 210 -23.96 44.91 -3.29
C TYR A 210 -23.07 45.05 -2.05
N ASN A 211 -21.76 45.20 -2.25
CA ASN A 211 -20.80 45.43 -1.17
C ASN A 211 -20.58 46.94 -1.00
N VAL A 212 -21.18 47.54 0.02
CA VAL A 212 -21.17 48.99 0.27
C VAL A 212 -20.60 49.27 1.66
N GLN A 213 -19.51 50.02 1.75
CA GLN A 213 -18.89 50.45 3.02
C GLN A 213 -18.74 49.32 4.05
N SER A 214 -18.16 48.19 3.64
CA SER A 214 -17.98 46.97 4.44
C SER A 214 -19.28 46.29 4.95
N ARG A 215 -20.44 46.58 4.34
CA ARG A 215 -21.67 45.81 4.48
C ARG A 215 -22.08 45.15 3.15
N THR A 216 -22.44 43.88 3.21
CA THR A 216 -22.96 43.10 2.07
C THR A 216 -24.49 43.14 2.10
N ILE A 217 -25.09 43.81 1.12
CA ILE A 217 -26.54 43.91 0.96
C ILE A 217 -26.98 42.89 -0.09
N ARG A 218 -27.99 42.07 0.24
CA ARG A 218 -28.66 41.15 -0.69
C ARG A 218 -30.00 41.74 -1.10
N GLN A 219 -30.17 42.04 -2.38
CA GLN A 219 -31.43 42.52 -2.93
C GLN A 219 -32.08 41.42 -3.77
N ARG A 220 -33.36 41.10 -3.51
CA ARG A 220 -34.12 40.15 -4.32
C ARG A 220 -34.28 40.70 -5.75
N ALA A 221 -33.79 39.95 -6.73
CA ALA A 221 -33.78 40.28 -8.15
C ALA A 221 -34.76 39.40 -8.97
N ASP A 222 -35.49 38.49 -8.32
CA ASP A 222 -36.50 37.58 -8.87
C ASP A 222 -37.42 38.24 -9.90
N ARG A 223 -37.05 38.10 -11.17
CA ARG A 223 -37.86 38.31 -12.36
C ARG A 223 -37.68 37.07 -13.25
N PRO A 224 -38.69 36.63 -14.00
CA PRO A 224 -38.59 35.45 -14.88
C PRO A 224 -37.56 35.60 -16.01
N SER A 225 -36.96 36.79 -16.18
CA SER A 225 -35.83 37.03 -17.07
C SER A 225 -34.47 36.53 -16.56
N PHE A 226 -34.32 36.23 -15.26
CA PHE A 226 -33.03 35.87 -14.66
C PHE A 226 -32.75 34.37 -14.55
N VAL A 227 -33.78 33.52 -14.38
CA VAL A 227 -33.65 32.06 -14.29
C VAL A 227 -34.83 31.40 -15.00
N CYS A 228 -34.52 30.37 -15.78
CA CYS A 228 -35.49 29.46 -16.40
C CYS A 228 -34.97 28.01 -16.31
N VAL A 229 -35.80 27.01 -16.62
CA VAL A 229 -35.35 25.62 -16.69
C VAL A 229 -34.38 25.45 -17.87
N GLY A 230 -33.25 24.79 -17.62
CA GLY A 230 -32.23 24.48 -18.62
C GLY A 230 -32.40 23.09 -19.25
N PRO A 231 -31.53 22.70 -20.20
CA PRO A 231 -31.50 21.34 -20.73
C PRO A 231 -31.05 20.32 -19.67
N GLY A 232 -31.74 19.16 -19.64
CA GLY A 232 -31.51 18.16 -18.59
C GLY A 232 -31.99 18.65 -17.23
N SER A 233 -31.34 18.22 -16.16
CA SER A 233 -31.70 18.57 -14.78
C SER A 233 -30.93 19.84 -14.36
N SER A 234 -31.34 20.99 -14.86
CA SER A 234 -30.59 22.24 -14.68
C SER A 234 -31.44 23.51 -14.68
N LEU A 235 -30.87 24.59 -14.15
CA LEU A 235 -31.38 25.96 -14.18
C LEU A 235 -30.45 26.81 -15.05
N LEU A 236 -31.02 27.59 -15.97
CA LEU A 236 -30.29 28.49 -16.84
C LEU A 236 -30.39 29.92 -16.31
N PHE A 237 -29.32 30.41 -15.68
CA PHE A 237 -29.19 31.77 -15.18
C PHE A 237 -28.75 32.73 -16.29
N LYS A 238 -29.43 33.88 -16.38
CA LYS A 238 -29.25 34.89 -17.44
C LYS A 238 -28.98 36.27 -16.82
N PRO A 239 -27.71 36.63 -16.54
CA PRO A 239 -27.37 37.93 -15.97
C PRO A 239 -27.71 39.10 -16.89
N SER A 240 -28.51 40.05 -16.38
CA SER A 240 -28.84 41.29 -17.09
C SER A 240 -27.86 42.46 -16.83
N SER A 241 -26.83 42.26 -16.00
CA SER A 241 -25.88 43.31 -15.58
C SER A 241 -24.65 42.71 -14.89
N VAL A 242 -23.50 43.38 -15.00
CA VAL A 242 -22.29 43.15 -14.21
C VAL A 242 -22.59 43.18 -12.69
N GLY A 243 -21.91 42.33 -11.93
CA GLY A 243 -21.97 42.26 -10.47
C GLY A 243 -22.02 40.83 -9.90
N GLU A 244 -22.13 40.74 -8.57
CA GLU A 244 -22.26 39.47 -7.83
C GLU A 244 -23.74 39.08 -7.67
N PHE A 245 -24.02 37.78 -7.79
CA PHE A 245 -25.34 37.19 -7.60
C PHE A 245 -25.26 35.89 -6.76
N GLU A 246 -26.32 35.61 -6.00
CA GLU A 246 -26.57 34.31 -5.35
C GLU A 246 -27.89 33.73 -5.90
N VAL A 247 -27.82 32.56 -6.54
CA VAL A 247 -29.01 31.77 -6.93
C VAL A 247 -29.26 30.75 -5.82
N VAL A 248 -30.40 30.88 -5.14
CA VAL A 248 -30.80 30.09 -3.97
C VAL A 248 -31.92 29.15 -4.36
N VAL A 249 -31.66 27.83 -4.32
CA VAL A 249 -32.64 26.77 -4.57
C VAL A 249 -33.07 26.22 -3.21
N LYS A 250 -34.09 26.84 -2.61
CA LYS A 250 -34.45 26.62 -1.19
C LYS A 250 -34.78 25.16 -0.84
N PRO A 251 -35.51 24.37 -1.67
CA PRO A 251 -35.85 23.00 -1.31
C PRO A 251 -34.64 22.08 -1.12
N ILE A 252 -33.56 22.28 -1.89
CA ILE A 252 -32.30 21.52 -1.75
C ILE A 252 -31.24 22.25 -0.92
N ASN A 253 -31.60 23.36 -0.27
CA ASN A 253 -30.71 24.23 0.51
C ASN A 253 -29.42 24.67 -0.24
N ALA A 254 -29.45 24.69 -1.58
CA ALA A 254 -28.28 25.03 -2.40
C ALA A 254 -28.20 26.54 -2.65
N THR A 255 -27.00 27.10 -2.60
CA THR A 255 -26.72 28.51 -2.92
C THR A 255 -25.49 28.62 -3.80
N TYR A 256 -25.72 28.96 -5.07
CA TYR A 256 -24.70 29.11 -6.11
C TYR A 256 -24.32 30.59 -6.22
N ARG A 257 -23.03 30.91 -6.10
CA ARG A 257 -22.53 32.28 -6.31
C ARG A 257 -22.07 32.45 -7.74
N ILE A 258 -22.41 33.59 -8.34
CA ILE A 258 -22.06 33.92 -9.72
C ILE A 258 -21.52 35.34 -9.76
N HIS A 259 -20.24 35.47 -10.08
CA HIS A 259 -19.60 36.77 -10.29
C HIS A 259 -19.56 37.07 -11.79
N VAL A 260 -20.32 38.08 -12.21
CA VAL A 260 -20.46 38.48 -13.61
C VAL A 260 -19.60 39.72 -13.88
N GLY A 261 -18.46 39.54 -14.55
CA GLY A 261 -17.55 40.63 -14.95
C GLY A 261 -17.91 41.27 -16.29
N GLU A 262 -17.17 42.32 -16.64
CA GLU A 262 -17.41 43.13 -17.86
C GLU A 262 -17.14 42.36 -19.15
N SER A 263 -16.02 41.63 -19.19
CA SER A 263 -15.47 40.98 -20.39
C SER A 263 -14.49 39.86 -20.00
N GLN A 264 -14.22 38.96 -20.95
CA GLN A 264 -13.23 37.89 -20.81
C GLN A 264 -11.99 38.21 -21.65
N VAL A 265 -10.79 38.05 -21.07
CA VAL A 265 -9.49 38.33 -21.70
C VAL A 265 -8.52 37.19 -21.34
N ALA A 266 -7.99 36.49 -22.35
CA ALA A 266 -6.95 35.45 -22.19
C ALA A 266 -7.25 34.38 -21.10
N GLY A 267 -8.51 33.96 -20.94
CA GLY A 267 -8.94 32.99 -19.92
C GLY A 267 -9.34 33.60 -18.57
N PHE A 268 -9.29 34.92 -18.41
CA PHE A 268 -9.69 35.63 -17.20
C PHE A 268 -10.92 36.51 -17.41
N VAL A 269 -11.80 36.57 -16.42
CA VAL A 269 -12.88 37.56 -16.30
C VAL A 269 -12.32 38.85 -15.71
N LYS A 270 -12.56 39.98 -16.39
CA LYS A 270 -12.30 41.30 -15.84
C LYS A 270 -13.43 41.68 -14.87
N ALA A 271 -13.14 41.57 -13.57
CA ALA A 271 -14.09 41.86 -12.49
C ALA A 271 -14.14 43.34 -12.11
N ALA A 272 -12.97 43.98 -12.08
CA ALA A 272 -12.77 45.39 -11.78
C ALA A 272 -11.62 45.96 -12.64
N PRO A 273 -11.37 47.28 -12.67
CA PRO A 273 -10.29 47.87 -13.46
C PRO A 273 -8.89 47.31 -13.18
N SER A 274 -8.65 46.80 -11.97
CA SER A 274 -7.36 46.26 -11.51
C SER A 274 -7.40 44.78 -11.09
N THR A 275 -8.53 44.08 -11.23
CA THR A 275 -8.70 42.71 -10.73
C THR A 275 -9.17 41.77 -11.83
N LEU A 276 -8.34 40.75 -12.11
CA LEU A 276 -8.63 39.64 -12.99
C LEU A 276 -8.97 38.38 -12.17
N LEU A 277 -9.99 37.65 -12.63
CA LEU A 277 -10.53 36.44 -12.01
C LEU A 277 -10.42 35.27 -13.00
N LYS A 278 -10.03 34.06 -12.57
CA LYS A 278 -9.91 32.87 -13.45
C LYS A 278 -11.30 32.50 -14.00
N ALA A 279 -11.52 32.53 -15.32
CA ALA A 279 -12.84 32.24 -15.87
C ALA A 279 -13.22 30.76 -15.65
N ASP A 280 -14.40 30.53 -15.09
CA ASP A 280 -14.96 29.18 -14.91
C ASP A 280 -15.79 28.76 -16.13
N PRO A 281 -15.95 27.45 -16.39
CA PRO A 281 -16.90 26.96 -17.39
C PRO A 281 -18.32 27.38 -17.02
N THR A 282 -19.03 27.98 -17.97
CA THR A 282 -20.42 28.45 -17.80
C THR A 282 -21.47 27.47 -18.33
N ALA A 283 -21.01 26.39 -18.95
CA ALA A 283 -21.83 25.35 -19.57
C ALA A 283 -21.17 23.98 -19.32
N PRO A 284 -21.20 23.45 -18.08
CA PRO A 284 -20.67 22.13 -17.75
C PRO A 284 -21.41 21.01 -18.47
N VAL A 285 -20.78 19.85 -18.60
CA VAL A 285 -21.38 18.65 -19.22
C VAL A 285 -22.54 18.09 -18.37
N VAL A 286 -23.64 17.68 -19.02
CA VAL A 286 -24.85 17.15 -18.35
C VAL A 286 -25.44 15.94 -19.09
N VAL A 287 -25.86 14.89 -18.36
CA VAL A 287 -26.56 13.71 -18.87
C VAL A 287 -28.05 13.99 -19.05
N ARG A 288 -28.43 14.53 -20.22
CA ARG A 288 -29.82 14.91 -20.53
C ARG A 288 -30.78 13.73 -20.52
N ASN A 289 -30.42 12.59 -21.11
CA ASN A 289 -31.22 11.37 -20.99
C ASN A 289 -30.43 10.08 -21.28
N LEU A 290 -30.97 8.97 -20.79
CA LEU A 290 -30.56 7.60 -21.13
C LEU A 290 -31.76 6.90 -21.78
N HIS A 291 -31.52 6.09 -22.81
CA HIS A 291 -32.51 5.19 -23.38
C HIS A 291 -31.86 3.83 -23.63
N ILE A 292 -32.32 2.80 -22.94
CA ILE A 292 -31.84 1.42 -23.10
C ILE A 292 -32.96 0.61 -23.72
N VAL A 293 -32.69 0.00 -24.88
CA VAL A 293 -33.59 -0.90 -25.60
C VAL A 293 -32.80 -2.12 -26.02
N ASP A 294 -33.32 -3.31 -25.74
CA ASP A 294 -32.59 -4.58 -25.86
C ASP A 294 -31.20 -4.49 -25.19
N HIS A 295 -30.13 -4.63 -25.95
CA HIS A 295 -28.74 -4.46 -25.50
C HIS A 295 -28.08 -3.22 -26.13
N GLN A 296 -28.84 -2.16 -26.40
CA GLN A 296 -28.36 -0.89 -26.95
C GLN A 296 -28.67 0.27 -26.00
N LEU A 297 -27.62 0.84 -25.41
CA LEU A 297 -27.68 2.04 -24.56
C LEU A 297 -27.42 3.29 -25.41
N LYS A 298 -28.40 4.17 -25.51
CA LYS A 298 -28.25 5.51 -26.09
C LYS A 298 -28.07 6.54 -24.99
N ILE A 299 -26.96 7.28 -25.06
CA ILE A 299 -26.57 8.33 -24.12
C ILE A 299 -26.73 9.68 -24.83
N PHE A 300 -27.43 10.61 -24.17
CA PHE A 300 -27.64 11.97 -24.66
C PHE A 300 -26.99 12.96 -23.68
N GLY A 301 -25.81 13.44 -24.03
CA GLY A 301 -25.10 14.50 -23.31
C GLY A 301 -25.49 15.90 -23.81
N VAL A 302 -25.16 16.92 -23.03
CA VAL A 302 -25.29 18.34 -23.36
C VAL A 302 -24.01 19.05 -22.95
N ASN A 303 -23.61 20.09 -23.69
CA ASN A 303 -22.36 20.84 -23.57
C ASN A 303 -21.07 20.00 -23.74
N THR A 304 -21.17 18.90 -24.51
CA THR A 304 -20.07 17.97 -24.74
C THR A 304 -18.99 18.57 -25.65
N THR A 305 -17.73 18.50 -25.26
CA THR A 305 -16.57 18.85 -26.10
C THR A 305 -15.96 17.60 -26.75
N PRO A 306 -15.00 17.73 -27.70
CA PRO A 306 -14.23 16.58 -28.20
C PRO A 306 -13.44 15.82 -27.12
N ASN A 307 -13.26 16.41 -25.94
CA ASN A 307 -12.59 15.79 -24.79
C ASN A 307 -13.56 15.03 -23.88
N THR A 308 -14.88 15.25 -23.96
CA THR A 308 -15.86 14.53 -23.15
C THR A 308 -15.72 13.01 -23.33
N ARG A 309 -15.78 12.27 -22.23
CA ARG A 309 -15.88 10.80 -22.22
C ARG A 309 -17.06 10.33 -21.40
N ALA A 310 -17.77 9.33 -21.91
CA ALA A 310 -18.72 8.55 -21.14
C ALA A 310 -18.01 7.34 -20.48
N GLN A 311 -18.42 7.05 -19.26
CA GLN A 311 -18.19 5.80 -18.56
C GLN A 311 -19.54 5.17 -18.25
N VAL A 312 -19.69 3.87 -18.51
CA VAL A 312 -20.90 3.10 -18.22
C VAL A 312 -20.54 1.98 -17.26
N ILE A 313 -21.22 1.90 -16.13
CA ILE A 313 -21.01 0.87 -15.10
C ILE A 313 -22.35 0.15 -14.89
N LEU A 314 -22.38 -1.14 -15.16
CA LEU A 314 -23.54 -2.02 -14.94
C LEU A 314 -23.28 -2.86 -13.68
N ARG A 315 -23.94 -2.49 -12.59
CA ARG A 315 -23.80 -3.12 -11.25
C ARG A 315 -25.08 -3.81 -10.81
N ARG A 316 -25.01 -4.71 -9.83
CA ARG A 316 -26.20 -5.43 -9.33
C ARG A 316 -27.00 -4.64 -8.28
N PHE A 317 -26.33 -4.01 -7.32
CA PHE A 317 -26.95 -3.29 -6.19
C PHE A 317 -26.62 -1.80 -6.20
N VAL A 318 -27.36 -1.01 -5.42
CA VAL A 318 -27.04 0.40 -5.16
C VAL A 318 -25.85 0.48 -4.20
N SER A 319 -24.81 1.19 -4.59
CA SER A 319 -23.64 1.45 -3.74
C SER A 319 -23.98 2.36 -2.56
N HIS A 320 -23.32 2.14 -1.42
CA HIS A 320 -23.35 3.05 -0.27
C HIS A 320 -22.76 4.43 -0.63
N GLU A 321 -21.70 4.45 -1.46
CA GLU A 321 -21.07 5.66 -1.98
C GLU A 321 -21.48 5.96 -3.45
N PRO A 322 -21.85 7.21 -3.78
CA PRO A 322 -22.05 7.67 -5.15
C PRO A 322 -20.77 7.62 -6.00
N VAL A 323 -20.87 7.10 -7.22
CA VAL A 323 -19.75 7.01 -8.19
C VAL A 323 -19.11 8.37 -8.48
N THR A 324 -19.88 9.47 -8.41
CA THR A 324 -19.37 10.84 -8.52
C THR A 324 -18.29 11.15 -7.49
N ASN A 325 -18.40 10.67 -6.25
CA ASN A 325 -17.41 10.95 -5.20
C ASN A 325 -16.07 10.31 -5.57
N VAL A 326 -16.09 9.04 -5.96
CA VAL A 326 -14.92 8.27 -6.39
C VAL A 326 -14.26 8.88 -7.62
N LEU A 327 -15.05 9.37 -8.59
CA LEU A 327 -14.52 10.06 -9.78
C LEU A 327 -13.96 11.47 -9.49
N ASN A 328 -14.34 12.08 -8.36
CA ASN A 328 -13.86 13.39 -7.92
C ASN A 328 -12.67 13.30 -6.94
N GLU A 329 -12.30 12.09 -6.49
CA GLU A 329 -11.18 11.86 -5.60
C GLU A 329 -9.88 12.32 -6.27
N GLY A 330 -9.23 13.36 -5.71
CA GLY A 330 -8.06 13.99 -6.30
C GLY A 330 -8.34 15.11 -7.33
N MET A 331 -9.60 15.38 -7.72
CA MET A 331 -9.97 16.51 -8.60
C MET A 331 -10.05 17.87 -7.86
N HIS A 332 -9.27 18.07 -6.80
CA HIS A 332 -9.27 19.31 -6.03
C HIS A 332 -8.17 20.27 -6.52
N ASP A 333 -8.60 21.46 -6.98
CA ASP A 333 -7.72 22.59 -7.34
C ASP A 333 -7.04 23.12 -6.07
N GLU A 334 -5.92 22.49 -5.64
CA GLU A 334 -5.11 22.93 -4.47
C GLU A 334 -4.69 24.41 -4.57
N ASN A 335 -4.71 24.96 -5.78
CA ASN A 335 -4.40 26.36 -6.09
C ASN A 335 -5.66 27.25 -6.16
N ALA A 336 -6.77 26.87 -5.53
CA ALA A 336 -8.01 27.66 -5.49
C ALA A 336 -7.80 29.10 -4.98
N ASP A 337 -6.84 29.32 -4.07
CA ASP A 337 -6.47 30.66 -3.58
C ASP A 337 -5.81 31.55 -4.66
N LEU A 338 -5.27 30.97 -5.75
CA LEU A 338 -4.69 31.70 -6.90
C LEU A 338 -5.73 32.11 -7.96
N ARG A 339 -7.03 32.06 -7.66
CA ARG A 339 -8.10 32.45 -8.60
C ARG A 339 -8.25 33.96 -8.82
N ARG A 340 -7.54 34.80 -8.05
CA ARG A 340 -7.59 36.27 -8.12
C ARG A 340 -6.20 36.86 -8.37
N PHE A 341 -6.09 37.66 -9.42
CA PHE A 341 -4.89 38.44 -9.73
C PHE A 341 -5.25 39.93 -9.67
N ASP A 342 -4.75 40.62 -8.65
CA ASP A 342 -4.72 42.08 -8.62
C ASP A 342 -3.47 42.56 -9.37
N VAL A 343 -3.65 43.46 -10.34
CA VAL A 343 -2.62 43.89 -11.30
C VAL A 343 -1.89 45.13 -10.77
N ASP A 344 -0.89 44.90 -9.92
CA ASP A 344 0.00 45.98 -9.44
C ASP A 344 0.90 46.52 -10.58
N THR A 345 1.04 47.84 -10.62
CA THR A 345 2.00 48.51 -11.51
C THR A 345 3.42 48.35 -10.98
N PRO A 346 4.41 47.95 -11.81
CA PRO A 346 5.76 47.66 -11.34
C PRO A 346 6.46 48.91 -10.79
N THR A 347 6.91 48.84 -9.54
CA THR A 347 7.81 49.81 -8.92
C THR A 347 9.26 49.40 -9.16
N SER A 348 10.17 50.38 -9.26
CA SER A 348 11.62 50.14 -9.35
C SER A 348 12.31 50.84 -8.19
N GLU A 349 12.98 50.06 -7.34
CA GLU A 349 13.91 50.58 -6.33
C GLU A 349 15.34 50.59 -6.86
N TYR A 350 16.09 51.62 -6.48
CA TYR A 350 17.48 51.83 -6.90
C TYR A 350 18.39 51.73 -5.67
N PHE A 351 19.20 50.67 -5.59
CA PHE A 351 20.10 50.46 -4.46
C PHE A 351 21.45 51.15 -4.70
N GLU A 352 21.75 52.16 -3.87
CA GLU A 352 23.08 52.77 -3.82
C GLU A 352 24.09 51.82 -3.15
N SER A 353 25.37 51.97 -3.51
CA SER A 353 26.37 50.90 -3.40
C SER A 353 26.63 50.38 -1.98
N LYS A 354 26.40 49.08 -1.75
CA LYS A 354 27.06 48.36 -0.64
C LYS A 354 28.50 48.05 -0.99
N ARG A 355 29.43 48.50 -0.14
CA ARG A 355 30.85 48.12 -0.21
C ARG A 355 30.97 46.63 0.14
N ILE A 356 31.65 45.86 -0.70
CA ILE A 356 31.96 44.45 -0.44
C ILE A 356 32.98 44.38 0.71
N GLY A 357 32.79 43.45 1.66
CA GLY A 357 33.73 43.22 2.75
C GLY A 357 34.99 42.49 2.27
N ASP A 358 36.14 42.81 2.86
CA ASP A 358 37.46 42.48 2.32
C ASP A 358 37.70 40.98 2.11
N GLU A 359 37.14 40.09 2.92
CA GLU A 359 37.21 38.63 2.70
C GLU A 359 36.48 38.19 1.41
N TYR A 360 35.32 38.79 1.11
CA TYR A 360 34.56 38.44 -0.09
C TYR A 360 35.17 39.10 -1.33
N ALA A 361 35.77 40.28 -1.19
CA ALA A 361 36.63 40.87 -2.21
C ALA A 361 37.83 39.95 -2.49
N TYR A 362 38.56 39.50 -1.45
CA TYR A 362 39.68 38.57 -1.55
C TYR A 362 39.29 37.23 -2.19
N ILE A 363 38.13 36.66 -1.87
CA ILE A 363 37.63 35.43 -2.51
C ILE A 363 37.34 35.66 -4.00
N LEU A 364 36.73 36.80 -4.37
CA LEU A 364 36.46 37.15 -5.76
C LEU A 364 37.75 37.45 -6.54
N GLU A 365 38.68 38.22 -5.95
CA GLU A 365 39.98 38.53 -6.53
C GLU A 365 40.84 37.28 -6.71
N ARG A 366 40.92 36.39 -5.70
CA ARG A 366 41.65 35.12 -5.82
C ARG A 366 41.03 34.18 -6.85
N ARG A 367 39.71 34.25 -7.06
CA ARG A 367 39.00 33.51 -8.12
C ARG A 367 39.23 34.13 -9.51
N ALA A 368 39.19 35.45 -9.63
CA ALA A 368 39.50 36.17 -10.85
C ALA A 368 40.98 35.96 -11.26
N PHE A 369 41.89 36.01 -10.30
CA PHE A 369 43.32 35.75 -10.49
C PHE A 369 43.58 34.31 -10.95
N ALA A 370 42.85 33.32 -10.41
CA ALA A 370 42.91 31.92 -10.88
C ALA A 370 42.41 31.74 -12.33
N VAL A 371 41.43 32.54 -12.76
CA VAL A 371 40.93 32.56 -14.15
C VAL A 371 41.90 33.31 -15.09
N GLN A 372 42.52 34.39 -14.63
CA GLN A 372 43.46 35.21 -15.40
C GLN A 372 44.87 34.61 -15.49
N HIS A 373 45.29 33.82 -14.49
CA HIS A 373 46.62 33.20 -14.43
C HIS A 373 46.55 31.68 -14.16
N PRO A 374 46.04 30.86 -15.11
CA PRO A 374 45.87 29.41 -14.91
C PRO A 374 47.16 28.64 -14.61
N SER A 375 48.32 29.21 -14.94
CA SER A 375 49.66 28.66 -14.72
C SER A 375 50.28 29.02 -13.35
N SER A 376 49.56 29.70 -12.46
CA SER A 376 50.09 30.14 -11.17
C SER A 376 50.38 28.99 -10.21
N LYS A 377 51.62 28.92 -9.68
CA LYS A 377 52.07 27.92 -8.70
C LYS A 377 51.27 27.93 -7.39
N LEU A 378 50.53 28.99 -7.09
CA LEU A 378 49.65 29.10 -5.91
C LEU A 378 48.48 28.09 -5.89
N HIS A 379 48.31 27.29 -6.94
CA HIS A 379 47.34 26.19 -7.02
C HIS A 379 47.95 24.79 -6.85
N GLN A 380 49.26 24.65 -6.68
CA GLN A 380 49.93 23.35 -6.51
C GLN A 380 49.87 22.83 -5.06
N GLY A 381 48.67 22.45 -4.63
CA GLY A 381 48.45 21.66 -3.41
C GLY A 381 47.92 20.26 -3.78
N ASN A 382 48.54 19.20 -3.27
CA ASN A 382 48.09 17.85 -3.55
C ASN A 382 46.70 17.62 -2.93
N ARG A 383 45.73 17.22 -3.76
CA ARG A 383 44.36 16.86 -3.36
C ARG A 383 44.09 15.36 -3.42
N LEU A 384 45.07 14.56 -3.84
CA LEU A 384 45.01 13.11 -3.71
C LEU A 384 45.05 12.75 -2.22
N THR A 385 44.35 11.67 -1.86
CA THR A 385 44.54 10.99 -0.57
C THR A 385 45.99 10.53 -0.41
N LEU A 386 46.42 10.33 0.83
CA LEU A 386 47.73 9.70 1.10
C LEU A 386 47.77 8.31 0.44
N PRO A 387 48.85 7.95 -0.27
CA PRO A 387 48.94 6.66 -0.94
C PRO A 387 48.95 5.53 0.09
N SER A 388 47.97 4.64 -0.02
CA SER A 388 47.79 3.45 0.82
C SER A 388 48.40 2.21 0.15
N LEU A 389 48.87 1.26 0.96
CA LEU A 389 49.23 -0.09 0.49
C LEU A 389 48.02 -1.04 0.43
N LEU A 390 46.97 -0.73 1.19
CA LEU A 390 45.64 -1.34 1.08
C LEU A 390 44.93 -0.71 -0.11
N LEU A 391 44.33 -1.51 -0.98
CA LEU A 391 43.50 -1.01 -2.09
C LEU A 391 42.13 -0.58 -1.56
N ASN A 392 41.55 -1.39 -0.67
CA ASN A 392 40.21 -1.20 -0.12
C ASN A 392 40.29 -1.16 1.43
N PRO A 393 40.80 -0.06 2.02
CA PRO A 393 40.97 0.07 3.46
C PRO A 393 39.62 0.21 4.19
N PHE A 394 39.24 -0.81 4.97
CA PHE A 394 38.05 -0.81 5.81
C PHE A 394 38.41 -0.72 7.30
N LYS A 395 37.51 -0.19 8.14
CA LYS A 395 37.70 -0.07 9.59
C LYS A 395 37.59 -1.43 10.26
N VAL A 396 38.66 -1.87 10.96
CA VAL A 396 38.68 -3.15 11.70
C VAL A 396 38.59 -2.93 13.21
N LYS A 397 39.15 -1.83 13.73
CA LYS A 397 39.05 -1.49 15.17
C LYS A 397 39.16 0.00 15.42
N GLU A 398 38.36 0.53 16.34
CA GLU A 398 38.50 1.91 16.83
C GLU A 398 39.56 2.01 17.94
N THR A 399 40.32 3.12 17.94
CA THR A 399 41.35 3.41 18.94
C THR A 399 40.90 4.55 19.84
N SER A 400 40.55 4.21 21.10
CA SER A 400 40.13 5.17 22.12
C SER A 400 41.32 5.99 22.66
N GLY A 401 41.58 7.14 22.05
CA GLY A 401 42.50 8.15 22.58
C GLY A 401 41.80 9.12 23.55
N SER A 402 42.48 9.54 24.62
CA SER A 402 41.92 10.48 25.59
C SER A 402 41.74 11.89 25.02
N THR A 403 40.64 12.54 25.38
CA THR A 403 40.20 13.83 24.85
C THR A 403 40.99 15.01 25.40
N LEU A 404 41.48 15.90 24.52
CA LEU A 404 41.92 17.24 24.91
C LEU A 404 40.73 18.21 24.98
N ALA A 405 40.80 19.15 25.93
CA ALA A 405 39.71 20.08 26.22
C ALA A 405 39.63 21.26 25.24
N ASP A 406 38.40 21.63 24.88
CA ASP A 406 38.05 22.73 23.96
C ASP A 406 38.01 24.06 24.74
N ALA A 407 38.81 25.05 24.33
CA ALA A 407 38.84 26.37 24.99
C ALA A 407 37.77 27.32 24.43
N LYS A 408 37.10 28.09 25.31
CA LYS A 408 36.11 29.12 24.93
C LYS A 408 36.78 30.47 24.65
N GLN A 409 36.20 31.23 23.71
CA GLN A 409 36.51 32.65 23.51
C GLN A 409 35.22 33.45 23.22
N GLY A 410 35.05 34.60 23.87
CA GLY A 410 34.04 35.63 23.54
C GLY A 410 34.63 36.72 22.63
N GLU A 411 33.94 37.82 22.33
CA GLU A 411 32.65 38.32 22.84
C GLU A 411 31.80 38.96 21.70
N GLU A 412 30.55 39.30 21.99
CA GLU A 412 29.62 39.97 21.06
C GLU A 412 29.75 41.51 21.11
N TYR A 413 29.40 42.22 20.03
CA TYR A 413 29.23 43.68 20.07
C TYR A 413 27.95 44.20 19.37
N GLY A 414 27.08 44.82 20.17
CA GLY A 414 26.41 46.08 19.80
C GLY A 414 25.32 46.08 18.72
N LYS A 415 24.15 45.46 18.98
CA LYS A 415 22.91 45.85 18.28
C LYS A 415 22.44 47.24 18.73
N SER A 416 22.69 48.27 17.92
CA SER A 416 22.03 49.58 18.11
C SER A 416 20.60 49.58 17.56
N ARG A 417 19.75 50.47 18.10
CA ARG A 417 18.33 50.61 17.76
C ARG A 417 18.11 51.53 16.55
N GLY A 418 17.00 51.29 15.85
CA GLY A 418 16.29 52.30 15.05
C GLY A 418 14.79 52.05 15.15
N ASP A 419 14.02 53.06 15.60
CA ASP A 419 12.55 53.07 15.53
C ASP A 419 12.12 53.10 14.04
N ASP A 420 11.25 52.21 13.58
CA ASP A 420 9.78 52.21 13.75
C ASP A 420 9.07 53.34 13.00
N ARG A 421 8.60 53.05 11.76
CA ARG A 421 7.15 52.97 11.50
C ARG A 421 6.73 52.45 10.11
N SER A 422 5.55 51.81 10.12
CA SER A 422 4.60 51.62 9.00
C SER A 422 4.53 50.29 8.23
N MET A 423 4.82 49.14 8.87
CA MET A 423 4.19 47.88 8.44
C MET A 423 2.72 47.80 8.94
N PRO A 424 1.77 47.29 8.13
CA PRO A 424 0.35 47.27 8.51
C PRO A 424 0.07 46.25 9.62
N LYS A 425 -0.84 46.61 10.53
CA LYS A 425 -1.26 45.77 11.66
C LYS A 425 -1.99 44.51 11.18
N LYS A 426 -1.27 43.39 11.03
CA LYS A 426 -1.90 42.05 11.16
C LYS A 426 -2.37 41.89 12.61
N SER A 427 -3.62 42.21 12.87
CA SER A 427 -4.28 41.91 14.12
C SER A 427 -4.27 40.40 14.35
N LYS A 428 -3.64 39.94 15.44
CA LYS A 428 -3.84 38.58 15.93
C LYS A 428 -5.31 38.44 16.35
N ARG A 429 -6.18 38.01 15.44
CA ARG A 429 -7.35 37.22 15.84
C ARG A 429 -6.83 35.85 16.28
N MET A 430 -6.47 35.80 17.57
CA MET A 430 -6.41 34.55 18.32
C MET A 430 -7.82 33.93 18.24
N GLY A 431 -7.91 32.76 17.64
CA GLY A 431 -9.18 32.26 17.11
C GLY A 431 -8.92 31.02 16.25
N ASP A 432 -8.65 29.93 16.96
CA ASP A 432 -8.57 28.54 16.51
C ASP A 432 -8.04 28.27 15.08
N ARG A 433 -6.81 27.74 15.04
CA ARG A 433 -6.33 26.95 13.91
C ARG A 433 -5.64 25.66 14.38
N GLN A 434 -6.22 25.01 15.38
CA GLN A 434 -5.93 23.61 15.69
C GLN A 434 -6.72 22.72 14.72
N ARG A 435 -6.35 22.81 13.44
CA ARG A 435 -6.60 21.76 12.45
C ARG A 435 -5.33 20.96 12.28
N SER A 436 -5.08 20.13 13.29
CA SER A 436 -4.43 18.85 13.07
C SER A 436 -5.15 18.09 11.95
N SER A 437 -4.44 17.17 11.31
CA SER A 437 -5.06 16.09 10.56
C SER A 437 -5.78 15.16 11.54
N THR A 438 -6.98 15.55 12.00
CA THR A 438 -7.90 14.65 12.70
C THR A 438 -8.38 13.58 11.74
N ARG A 439 -7.54 12.56 11.52
CA ARG A 439 -7.96 11.16 11.60
C ARG A 439 -8.43 10.89 13.04
N GLY A 440 -9.50 11.61 13.40
CA GLY A 440 -10.29 11.51 14.62
C GLY A 440 -11.62 10.83 14.33
N GLY A 441 -11.60 9.87 13.40
CA GLY A 441 -12.34 8.65 13.67
C GLY A 441 -11.88 8.15 15.05
N HIS A 442 -12.74 7.77 16.00
CA HIS A 442 -13.99 7.07 15.75
C HIS A 442 -13.79 6.05 14.65
N SER A 443 -13.15 4.94 15.02
CA SER A 443 -13.42 3.64 14.41
C SER A 443 -14.86 3.21 14.73
N THR A 444 -15.84 4.02 14.31
CA THR A 444 -16.97 3.45 13.58
C THR A 444 -16.31 2.68 12.44
N SER A 445 -16.18 1.36 12.59
CA SER A 445 -15.68 0.49 11.55
C SER A 445 -16.46 0.84 10.29
N SER A 446 -15.77 1.25 9.22
CA SER A 446 -16.41 1.42 7.92
C SER A 446 -17.09 0.09 7.64
N PRO A 447 -18.44 0.02 7.55
CA PRO A 447 -19.13 -1.25 7.54
C PRO A 447 -18.54 -2.15 6.47
N VAL A 448 -18.10 -3.35 6.86
CA VAL A 448 -17.42 -4.27 5.93
C VAL A 448 -18.33 -4.40 4.71
N PRO A 449 -17.84 -4.04 3.50
CA PRO A 449 -18.71 -3.91 2.34
C PRO A 449 -19.46 -5.22 2.13
N PRO A 450 -20.80 -5.18 1.93
CA PRO A 450 -21.62 -6.37 2.06
C PRO A 450 -21.25 -7.39 0.97
N ASN A 451 -21.26 -8.67 1.34
CA ASN A 451 -20.77 -9.75 0.48
C ASN A 451 -21.53 -9.81 -0.86
N THR A 452 -20.81 -9.93 -1.97
CA THR A 452 -21.41 -10.14 -3.31
C THR A 452 -20.77 -11.30 -4.09
N LEU A 453 -20.05 -12.21 -3.43
CA LEU A 453 -19.39 -13.35 -4.08
C LEU A 453 -20.38 -14.36 -4.68
N PHE A 454 -21.63 -14.37 -4.20
CA PHE A 454 -22.73 -15.16 -4.74
C PHE A 454 -23.19 -14.74 -6.15
N LEU A 455 -22.69 -13.64 -6.71
CA LEU A 455 -23.06 -13.20 -8.05
C LEU A 455 -22.39 -14.08 -9.12
N GLU A 456 -23.21 -14.70 -9.99
CA GLU A 456 -22.72 -15.54 -11.09
C GLU A 456 -21.94 -14.73 -12.14
N ALA A 457 -22.42 -13.51 -12.44
CA ALA A 457 -21.81 -12.61 -13.41
C ALA A 457 -21.34 -11.30 -12.73
N PRO A 458 -20.10 -10.85 -12.96
CA PRO A 458 -19.55 -9.65 -12.37
C PRO A 458 -20.24 -8.37 -12.87
N SER A 459 -19.90 -7.23 -12.24
CA SER A 459 -20.26 -5.92 -12.77
C SER A 459 -19.47 -5.63 -14.05
N CYS A 460 -20.11 -5.02 -15.05
CA CYS A 460 -19.47 -4.68 -16.33
C CYS A 460 -19.17 -3.18 -16.40
N ILE A 461 -17.99 -2.82 -16.90
CA ILE A 461 -17.57 -1.42 -17.09
C ILE A 461 -17.16 -1.20 -18.54
N LEU A 462 -17.69 -0.14 -19.16
CA LEU A 462 -17.30 0.34 -20.49
C LEU A 462 -16.84 1.80 -20.35
N SER A 463 -15.53 2.03 -20.48
CA SER A 463 -14.89 3.33 -20.22
C SER A 463 -14.47 4.06 -21.50
N ASN A 464 -14.08 5.34 -21.37
CA ASN A 464 -13.56 6.20 -22.44
C ASN A 464 -14.44 6.31 -23.72
N ILE A 465 -15.75 6.06 -23.60
CA ILE A 465 -16.67 6.12 -24.74
C ILE A 465 -16.73 7.57 -25.25
N ARG A 466 -16.43 7.79 -26.54
CA ARG A 466 -16.43 9.12 -27.17
C ARG A 466 -17.82 9.44 -27.72
N LEU A 467 -18.28 10.68 -27.50
CA LEU A 467 -19.57 11.17 -27.98
C LEU A 467 -19.39 11.81 -29.37
N ASN A 468 -20.46 11.82 -30.17
CA ASN A 468 -20.46 12.48 -31.47
C ASN A 468 -20.56 14.01 -31.35
N SER A 469 -20.50 14.73 -32.48
CA SER A 469 -20.59 16.20 -32.54
C SER A 469 -21.96 16.80 -32.14
N LEU A 470 -22.97 15.97 -31.86
CA LEU A 470 -24.28 16.36 -31.32
C LEU A 470 -24.40 16.05 -29.81
N GLY A 471 -23.38 15.45 -29.19
CA GLY A 471 -23.42 14.99 -27.81
C GLY A 471 -24.12 13.64 -27.63
N GLU A 472 -24.25 12.84 -28.68
CA GLU A 472 -24.93 11.54 -28.65
C GLU A 472 -23.96 10.37 -28.87
N VAL A 473 -24.24 9.22 -28.26
CA VAL A 473 -23.58 7.95 -28.59
C VAL A 473 -24.53 6.77 -28.36
N THR A 474 -24.42 5.74 -29.20
CA THR A 474 -25.08 4.44 -29.00
C THR A 474 -24.01 3.41 -28.66
N VAL A 475 -24.21 2.68 -27.56
CA VAL A 475 -23.27 1.74 -26.97
C VAL A 475 -23.91 0.36 -26.97
N ALA A 476 -23.26 -0.61 -27.63
CA ALA A 476 -23.64 -2.00 -27.55
C ALA A 476 -23.25 -2.55 -26.16
N LEU A 477 -24.24 -3.01 -25.41
CA LEU A 477 -24.03 -3.72 -24.14
C LEU A 477 -23.79 -5.21 -24.43
N PRO A 478 -23.02 -5.94 -23.59
CA PRO A 478 -22.79 -7.38 -23.79
C PRO A 478 -24.11 -8.17 -23.89
N SER A 479 -24.20 -9.09 -24.85
CA SER A 479 -25.37 -9.97 -25.03
C SER A 479 -25.52 -11.01 -23.92
N THR A 480 -24.49 -11.22 -23.10
CA THR A 480 -24.45 -12.11 -21.93
C THR A 480 -25.15 -11.54 -20.69
N LEU A 481 -25.58 -10.26 -20.70
CA LEU A 481 -26.29 -9.65 -19.58
C LEU A 481 -27.65 -10.33 -19.35
N THR A 482 -27.90 -10.73 -18.12
CA THR A 482 -29.16 -11.38 -17.70
C THR A 482 -29.56 -10.95 -16.27
N GLY A 483 -30.86 -10.90 -16.01
CA GLY A 483 -31.41 -10.37 -14.76
C GLY A 483 -31.29 -8.85 -14.65
N SER A 484 -31.54 -8.35 -13.44
CA SER A 484 -31.57 -6.92 -13.16
C SER A 484 -30.18 -6.31 -12.93
N TYR A 485 -29.95 -5.12 -13.50
CA TYR A 485 -28.77 -4.26 -13.27
C TYR A 485 -29.21 -2.82 -13.02
N ASP A 486 -28.44 -2.10 -12.22
CA ASP A 486 -28.44 -0.63 -12.17
C ASP A 486 -27.33 -0.13 -13.10
N VAL A 487 -27.71 0.62 -14.13
CA VAL A 487 -26.82 1.16 -15.17
C VAL A 487 -26.50 2.60 -14.82
N VAL A 488 -25.28 2.84 -14.36
CA VAL A 488 -24.72 4.16 -14.07
C VAL A 488 -24.01 4.66 -15.33
N VAL A 489 -24.31 5.88 -15.76
CA VAL A 489 -23.60 6.57 -16.85
C VAL A 489 -23.06 7.89 -16.32
N SER A 490 -21.73 8.06 -16.37
CA SER A 490 -21.03 9.29 -16.01
C SER A 490 -20.46 9.94 -17.27
N LEU A 491 -20.63 11.25 -17.42
CA LEU A 491 -19.91 12.07 -18.40
C LEU A 491 -18.83 12.87 -17.68
N VAL A 492 -17.60 12.78 -18.18
CA VAL A 492 -16.41 13.46 -17.66
C VAL A 492 -15.87 14.39 -18.74
N ASP A 493 -15.68 15.67 -18.42
CA ASP A 493 -14.93 16.61 -19.27
C ASP A 493 -14.03 17.52 -18.42
N GLY A 494 -12.72 17.25 -18.45
CA GLY A 494 -11.72 17.97 -17.66
C GLY A 494 -11.88 17.75 -16.16
N GLN A 495 -12.70 18.58 -15.51
CA GLN A 495 -13.03 18.54 -14.06
C GLN A 495 -14.55 18.57 -13.81
N ASP A 496 -15.36 18.68 -14.87
CA ASP A 496 -16.82 18.57 -14.78
C ASP A 496 -17.22 17.09 -14.90
N VAL A 497 -17.87 16.57 -13.86
CA VAL A 497 -18.51 15.24 -13.88
C VAL A 497 -19.99 15.36 -13.54
N ASP A 498 -20.86 14.84 -14.41
CA ASP A 498 -22.27 14.56 -14.13
C ASP A 498 -22.53 13.05 -14.29
N SER A 499 -23.45 12.50 -13.51
CA SER A 499 -23.82 11.08 -13.60
C SER A 499 -25.31 10.85 -13.43
N ARG A 500 -25.82 9.84 -14.12
CA ARG A 500 -27.22 9.43 -14.04
C ARG A 500 -27.36 7.91 -14.07
N GLN A 501 -28.35 7.40 -13.34
CA GLN A 501 -28.48 5.99 -13.00
C GLN A 501 -29.90 5.49 -13.30
N GLN A 502 -30.02 4.33 -13.96
CA GLN A 502 -31.29 3.74 -14.40
C GLN A 502 -31.28 2.21 -14.21
N SER A 503 -32.35 1.64 -13.65
CA SER A 503 -32.51 0.18 -13.48
C SER A 503 -33.09 -0.46 -14.74
N VAL A 504 -32.51 -1.59 -15.16
CA VAL A 504 -32.91 -2.37 -16.35
C VAL A 504 -32.89 -3.86 -16.04
N VAL A 505 -33.77 -4.63 -16.67
CA VAL A 505 -33.82 -6.10 -16.59
C VAL A 505 -33.57 -6.70 -17.97
N PHE A 506 -32.44 -7.39 -18.14
CA PHE A 506 -32.12 -8.10 -19.37
C PHE A 506 -32.62 -9.56 -19.26
N HIS A 507 -33.19 -10.10 -20.34
CA HIS A 507 -33.71 -11.47 -20.38
C HIS A 507 -34.62 -11.84 -19.16
N PRO A 508 -35.74 -11.13 -18.94
CA PRO A 508 -36.60 -11.36 -17.77
C PRO A 508 -37.17 -12.79 -17.76
N ARG A 509 -36.92 -13.53 -16.67
CA ARG A 509 -37.45 -14.89 -16.48
C ARG A 509 -38.93 -14.83 -16.07
N PRO A 510 -39.86 -15.52 -16.76
CA PRO A 510 -41.28 -15.56 -16.37
C PRO A 510 -41.46 -16.04 -14.92
N GLY A 511 -42.25 -15.30 -14.14
CA GLY A 511 -42.54 -15.61 -12.73
C GLY A 511 -41.44 -15.23 -11.72
N ALA A 512 -40.26 -14.78 -12.16
CA ALA A 512 -39.23 -14.26 -11.27
C ALA A 512 -39.51 -12.80 -10.86
N PRO A 513 -39.08 -12.34 -9.67
CA PRO A 513 -39.12 -10.93 -9.31
C PRO A 513 -38.34 -10.04 -10.29
N ALA A 514 -38.79 -8.81 -10.52
CA ALA A 514 -38.12 -7.88 -11.44
C ALA A 514 -36.71 -7.43 -10.97
N TRP A 515 -36.35 -7.66 -9.70
CA TRP A 515 -34.99 -7.46 -9.20
C TRP A 515 -34.06 -8.68 -9.38
N ALA A 516 -34.59 -9.84 -9.79
CA ALA A 516 -33.86 -11.11 -9.78
C ALA A 516 -32.60 -11.09 -10.66
N MET A 517 -31.60 -11.86 -10.25
CA MET A 517 -30.32 -12.02 -10.93
C MET A 517 -29.83 -13.47 -10.83
N PRO A 518 -28.95 -13.93 -11.74
CA PRO A 518 -28.31 -15.23 -11.63
C PRO A 518 -27.30 -15.24 -10.47
N LEU A 519 -27.23 -16.37 -9.76
CA LEU A 519 -26.44 -16.57 -8.55
C LEU A 519 -25.59 -17.84 -8.70
N LYS A 520 -24.35 -17.80 -8.21
CA LYS A 520 -23.48 -18.98 -8.04
C LYS A 520 -23.41 -19.35 -6.56
N SER A 521 -23.26 -20.64 -6.29
CA SER A 521 -23.02 -21.12 -4.92
C SER A 521 -21.67 -20.61 -4.41
N THR A 522 -21.63 -20.09 -3.19
CA THR A 522 -20.40 -19.86 -2.42
C THR A 522 -20.17 -20.94 -1.37
N ALA A 523 -21.12 -21.86 -1.18
CA ALA A 523 -20.94 -23.01 -0.30
C ALA A 523 -19.88 -23.99 -0.84
N LEU A 524 -19.22 -24.74 0.06
CA LEU A 524 -18.23 -25.76 -0.28
C LEU A 524 -18.84 -26.77 -1.27
N SER A 525 -18.35 -26.74 -2.51
CA SER A 525 -18.85 -27.63 -3.57
C SER A 525 -18.44 -29.07 -3.31
N ARG A 526 -19.27 -30.02 -3.76
CA ARG A 526 -19.00 -31.46 -3.63
C ARG A 526 -17.68 -31.89 -4.27
N ASP A 527 -17.33 -31.28 -5.39
CA ASP A 527 -16.10 -31.59 -6.14
C ASP A 527 -14.82 -31.12 -5.41
N ALA A 528 -14.96 -30.20 -4.44
CA ALA A 528 -13.89 -29.72 -3.57
C ALA A 528 -13.99 -30.25 -2.12
N ALA A 529 -15.00 -31.07 -1.81
CA ALA A 529 -15.18 -31.69 -0.51
C ALA A 529 -14.26 -32.92 -0.37
N LEU A 530 -13.54 -33.00 0.74
CA LEU A 530 -12.72 -34.16 1.09
C LEU A 530 -13.60 -35.23 1.76
N GLY A 531 -13.19 -36.51 1.68
CA GLY A 531 -13.86 -37.61 2.38
C GLY A 531 -15.29 -37.93 1.90
N VAL A 532 -15.62 -37.63 0.63
CA VAL A 532 -16.89 -38.07 0.01
C VAL A 532 -17.02 -39.60 0.06
N ASP A 533 -15.89 -40.32 -0.04
CA ASP A 533 -15.74 -41.73 0.29
C ASP A 533 -15.01 -41.89 1.64
N LYS A 534 -15.58 -42.67 2.57
CA LYS A 534 -15.08 -42.78 3.96
C LYS A 534 -13.65 -43.34 4.08
N ASP A 535 -13.25 -44.21 3.17
CA ASP A 535 -11.97 -44.92 3.23
C ASP A 535 -10.80 -44.13 2.59
N VAL A 536 -11.06 -42.90 2.13
CA VAL A 536 -10.09 -42.06 1.39
C VAL A 536 -9.52 -40.95 2.27
N HIS A 537 -8.46 -41.28 3.01
CA HIS A 537 -7.65 -40.29 3.72
C HIS A 537 -7.05 -39.27 2.74
N SER A 538 -6.97 -38.00 3.14
CA SER A 538 -6.37 -36.92 2.34
C SER A 538 -5.32 -36.18 3.14
N ILE A 539 -4.26 -35.74 2.45
CA ILE A 539 -3.10 -35.07 3.03
C ILE A 539 -2.73 -33.83 2.21
N GLN A 540 -2.25 -32.79 2.89
CA GLN A 540 -1.50 -31.73 2.22
C GLN A 540 -0.09 -32.22 1.92
N VAL A 541 0.39 -31.95 0.70
CA VAL A 541 1.75 -32.23 0.23
C VAL A 541 2.36 -30.93 -0.29
N ARG A 542 3.32 -30.40 0.48
CA ARG A 542 4.26 -29.39 0.03
C ARG A 542 5.35 -30.05 -0.83
N GLY A 543 5.83 -29.36 -1.84
CA GLY A 543 6.90 -29.85 -2.70
C GLY A 543 7.53 -28.77 -3.57
N HIS A 544 8.55 -29.15 -4.34
CA HIS A 544 9.30 -28.23 -5.19
C HIS A 544 9.85 -28.92 -6.44
N ARG A 545 10.27 -28.12 -7.43
CA ARG A 545 11.02 -28.59 -8.60
C ARG A 545 11.89 -27.50 -9.22
N CYS A 546 13.17 -27.80 -9.38
CA CYS A 546 14.08 -27.03 -10.24
C CYS A 546 13.88 -27.41 -11.70
N ILE A 547 13.82 -26.43 -12.60
CA ILE A 547 13.63 -26.62 -14.05
C ILE A 547 14.71 -25.80 -14.76
N ALA A 548 15.67 -26.46 -15.40
CA ALA A 548 16.87 -25.81 -15.97
C ALA A 548 16.85 -25.64 -17.49
N SER A 549 15.94 -26.32 -18.20
CA SER A 549 15.76 -26.29 -19.66
C SER A 549 14.33 -25.87 -20.01
N SER A 550 14.10 -25.45 -21.26
CA SER A 550 12.81 -24.92 -21.74
C SER A 550 11.77 -26.00 -22.07
N ASP A 551 11.73 -27.08 -21.29
CA ASP A 551 10.96 -28.29 -21.58
C ASP A 551 9.74 -28.44 -20.67
N ALA A 552 8.64 -28.93 -21.25
CA ALA A 552 7.37 -29.12 -20.54
C ALA A 552 7.51 -30.14 -19.40
N THR A 553 7.33 -29.68 -18.17
CA THR A 553 7.67 -30.44 -16.96
C THR A 553 6.43 -30.70 -16.10
N THR A 554 6.13 -31.98 -15.82
CA THR A 554 4.89 -32.42 -15.18
C THR A 554 4.97 -32.42 -13.65
N LEU A 555 4.49 -31.35 -13.02
CA LEU A 555 4.34 -31.22 -11.57
C LEU A 555 3.32 -32.26 -11.05
N PRO A 556 3.51 -32.82 -9.84
CA PRO A 556 2.70 -33.91 -9.32
C PRO A 556 1.54 -33.36 -8.47
N CYS A 557 0.88 -32.33 -8.98
CA CYS A 557 -0.16 -31.54 -8.30
C CYS A 557 -1.29 -31.16 -9.27
N GLY A 558 -2.49 -30.95 -8.73
CA GLY A 558 -3.71 -30.60 -9.47
C GLY A 558 -3.78 -29.14 -9.96
N PRO A 559 -4.85 -28.76 -10.68
CA PRO A 559 -5.03 -27.41 -11.20
C PRO A 559 -5.33 -26.37 -10.11
N ASP A 560 -5.92 -26.79 -9.00
CA ASP A 560 -6.32 -25.93 -7.87
C ASP A 560 -5.22 -25.82 -6.78
N SER A 561 -4.07 -26.46 -7.00
CA SER A 561 -2.91 -26.40 -6.09
C SER A 561 -2.25 -25.02 -6.11
N LYS A 562 -1.78 -24.53 -4.96
CA LYS A 562 -1.02 -23.27 -4.92
C LYS A 562 0.36 -23.49 -5.55
N LEU A 563 0.82 -22.50 -6.30
CA LEU A 563 2.11 -22.49 -6.99
C LEU A 563 2.84 -21.17 -6.73
N GLU A 564 4.16 -21.23 -6.49
CA GLU A 564 5.04 -20.07 -6.52
C GLU A 564 6.30 -20.38 -7.34
N VAL A 565 6.73 -19.43 -8.19
CA VAL A 565 7.68 -19.65 -9.29
C VAL A 565 8.82 -18.63 -9.23
N TYR A 566 9.94 -18.99 -8.62
CA TYR A 566 11.16 -18.17 -8.55
C TYR A 566 11.93 -18.30 -9.88
N ASP A 567 11.73 -17.33 -10.77
CA ASP A 567 12.27 -17.30 -12.14
C ASP A 567 13.37 -16.25 -12.38
N CYS A 568 13.73 -15.46 -11.35
CA CYS A 568 14.79 -14.46 -11.44
C CYS A 568 15.52 -14.21 -10.12
N LEU A 569 16.68 -13.56 -10.20
CA LEU A 569 17.50 -13.17 -9.03
C LEU A 569 16.82 -12.10 -8.16
N GLU A 570 15.97 -11.25 -8.70
CA GLU A 570 15.22 -10.25 -7.91
C GLU A 570 14.28 -10.94 -6.92
N HIS A 571 13.50 -11.93 -7.38
CA HIS A 571 12.64 -12.76 -6.53
C HIS A 571 13.45 -13.56 -5.48
N ALA A 572 14.58 -14.15 -5.86
CA ALA A 572 15.41 -14.93 -4.93
C ALA A 572 16.13 -14.07 -3.89
N PHE A 573 16.58 -12.86 -4.26
CA PHE A 573 17.10 -11.86 -3.33
C PHE A 573 16.00 -11.42 -2.35
N GLY A 574 14.79 -11.14 -2.86
CA GLY A 574 13.67 -10.65 -2.05
C GLY A 574 13.25 -11.61 -0.93
N LEU A 575 13.17 -12.91 -1.24
CA LEU A 575 12.91 -13.93 -0.21
C LEU A 575 14.04 -14.00 0.84
N LEU A 576 15.30 -13.90 0.43
CA LEU A 576 16.44 -13.91 1.37
C LEU A 576 16.46 -12.64 2.24
N ASP A 577 16.14 -11.48 1.68
CA ASP A 577 16.05 -10.20 2.40
C ASP A 577 14.90 -10.25 3.44
N ALA A 578 13.72 -10.75 3.05
CA ALA A 578 12.61 -10.95 3.98
C ALA A 578 12.94 -11.96 5.10
N LEU A 579 13.60 -13.09 4.78
CA LEU A 579 14.03 -14.09 5.78
C LEU A 579 15.15 -13.59 6.72
N THR A 580 15.84 -12.51 6.35
CA THR A 580 16.87 -11.85 7.17
C THR A 580 16.35 -10.57 7.85
N GLY A 581 15.05 -10.27 7.77
CA GLY A 581 14.47 -9.08 8.39
C GLY A 581 14.97 -7.76 7.77
N HIS A 582 15.28 -7.77 6.47
CA HIS A 582 15.79 -6.64 5.69
C HIS A 582 17.25 -6.20 5.98
N ASP A 583 18.04 -7.01 6.70
CA ASP A 583 19.49 -6.79 6.90
C ASP A 583 20.34 -6.92 5.61
N VAL A 584 19.74 -7.32 4.46
CA VAL A 584 20.44 -7.50 3.17
C VAL A 584 20.22 -6.32 2.20
N LEU A 585 19.42 -5.31 2.58
CA LEU A 585 19.10 -4.10 1.80
C LEU A 585 20.29 -3.27 1.26
N TYR A 586 21.51 -3.47 1.77
CA TYR A 586 22.73 -2.81 1.27
C TYR A 586 22.93 -2.96 -0.26
N ASN A 587 22.35 -4.01 -0.84
CA ASN A 587 22.61 -4.46 -2.21
C ASN A 587 21.42 -4.32 -3.20
N GLU A 588 20.50 -3.35 -3.02
CA GLU A 588 19.44 -3.07 -4.03
C GLU A 588 19.98 -2.95 -5.47
N TYR A 589 21.20 -2.42 -5.63
CA TYR A 589 21.85 -2.25 -6.92
C TYR A 589 22.14 -3.58 -7.63
N LEU A 590 22.21 -4.72 -6.91
CA LEU A 590 22.38 -6.05 -7.51
C LEU A 590 21.12 -6.50 -8.26
N LYS A 591 19.91 -6.22 -7.73
CA LYS A 591 18.64 -6.47 -8.43
C LYS A 591 18.63 -5.80 -9.81
N ARG A 592 19.22 -4.60 -9.92
CA ARG A 592 19.25 -3.77 -11.14
C ARG A 592 20.56 -3.84 -11.94
N TRP A 593 21.56 -4.63 -11.53
CA TRP A 593 22.94 -4.54 -12.04
C TRP A 593 23.10 -4.51 -13.58
N PRO A 594 22.39 -5.34 -14.39
CA PRO A 594 22.54 -5.30 -15.85
C PRO A 594 22.09 -4.00 -16.50
N SER A 595 21.22 -3.22 -15.85
CA SER A 595 20.69 -1.95 -16.36
C SER A 595 21.58 -0.74 -16.08
N LEU A 596 22.59 -0.89 -15.21
CA LEU A 596 23.47 0.20 -14.78
C LEU A 596 24.53 0.52 -15.85
N ASP A 597 24.77 1.82 -16.08
CA ASP A 597 25.82 2.29 -16.98
C ASP A 597 27.23 2.07 -16.38
N LEU A 598 28.22 1.91 -17.26
CA LEU A 598 29.60 1.54 -16.87
C LEU A 598 30.23 2.50 -15.84
N PRO A 599 30.09 3.84 -15.96
CA PRO A 599 30.52 4.78 -14.90
C PRO A 599 29.87 4.52 -13.54
N THR A 600 28.56 4.25 -13.50
CA THR A 600 27.84 3.95 -12.26
C THR A 600 28.27 2.59 -11.67
N LYS A 601 28.43 1.56 -12.49
CA LYS A 601 29.00 0.26 -12.07
C LYS A 601 30.40 0.41 -11.47
N GLN A 602 31.26 1.25 -12.06
CA GLN A 602 32.59 1.55 -11.52
C GLN A 602 32.52 2.31 -10.19
N ALA A 603 31.62 3.29 -10.05
CA ALA A 603 31.46 4.05 -8.82
C ALA A 603 30.96 3.18 -7.65
N ILE A 604 29.94 2.36 -7.87
CA ILE A 604 29.42 1.38 -6.89
C ILE A 604 30.52 0.38 -6.54
N TYR A 605 31.18 -0.22 -7.54
CA TYR A 605 32.27 -1.15 -7.30
C TYR A 605 33.36 -0.52 -6.41
N SER A 606 33.81 0.70 -6.71
CA SER A 606 34.83 1.40 -5.90
C SER A 606 34.39 1.77 -4.47
N GLN A 607 33.10 1.74 -4.15
CA GLN A 607 32.58 1.91 -2.80
C GLN A 607 32.49 0.56 -2.06
N ASP A 608 32.02 -0.47 -2.77
CA ASP A 608 31.49 -1.69 -2.16
C ASP A 608 32.36 -2.95 -2.40
N VAL A 609 33.63 -2.80 -2.84
CA VAL A 609 34.55 -3.92 -3.13
C VAL A 609 34.60 -4.94 -1.98
N SER A 610 34.16 -6.17 -2.26
CA SER A 610 34.24 -7.32 -1.34
C SER A 610 34.41 -8.63 -2.09
N ASN A 611 34.77 -9.70 -1.38
CA ASN A 611 34.96 -11.03 -1.95
C ASN A 611 33.68 -11.62 -2.54
N GLU A 612 32.53 -11.46 -1.87
CA GLU A 612 31.23 -11.92 -2.36
C GLU A 612 30.73 -11.10 -3.56
N LEU A 613 30.95 -9.78 -3.59
CA LEU A 613 30.68 -8.96 -4.79
C LEU A 613 31.60 -9.38 -5.95
N ASN A 614 32.89 -9.60 -5.70
CA ASN A 614 33.84 -10.05 -6.71
C ASN A 614 33.44 -11.42 -7.30
N LEU A 615 32.94 -12.36 -6.48
CA LEU A 615 32.45 -13.65 -6.97
C LEU A 615 31.12 -13.52 -7.72
N PHE A 616 30.19 -12.69 -7.23
CA PHE A 616 28.94 -12.38 -7.93
C PHE A 616 29.24 -11.84 -9.34
N LEU A 617 30.13 -10.86 -9.46
CA LEU A 617 30.54 -10.32 -10.76
C LEU A 617 31.25 -11.37 -11.64
N TYR A 618 32.11 -12.23 -11.07
CA TYR A 618 32.74 -13.34 -11.82
C TYR A 618 31.72 -14.31 -12.44
N LYS A 619 30.65 -14.63 -11.70
CA LYS A 619 29.60 -15.57 -12.14
C LYS A 619 28.51 -14.90 -13.00
N LYS A 620 28.25 -13.61 -12.82
CA LYS A 620 27.06 -12.90 -13.38
C LYS A 620 27.35 -11.77 -14.37
N ASP A 621 28.50 -11.10 -14.32
CA ASP A 621 28.92 -10.03 -15.25
C ASP A 621 30.41 -10.18 -15.59
N LYS A 622 30.72 -11.21 -16.37
CA LYS A 622 32.08 -11.63 -16.67
C LYS A 622 32.87 -10.59 -17.49
N ASP A 623 32.18 -9.74 -18.25
CA ASP A 623 32.80 -8.68 -19.04
C ASP A 623 33.25 -7.51 -18.15
N PHE A 624 32.39 -7.05 -17.22
CA PHE A 624 32.80 -6.07 -16.21
C PHE A 624 33.90 -6.64 -15.29
N PHE A 625 33.77 -7.91 -14.89
CA PHE A 625 34.78 -8.60 -14.09
C PHE A 625 36.16 -8.59 -14.77
N ASN A 626 36.24 -8.98 -16.05
CA ASN A 626 37.50 -8.98 -16.80
C ASN A 626 38.08 -7.57 -17.01
N ALA A 627 37.21 -6.58 -17.26
CA ALA A 627 37.63 -5.20 -17.55
C ALA A 627 38.05 -4.41 -16.30
N VAL A 628 37.41 -4.64 -15.15
CA VAL A 628 37.59 -3.85 -13.92
C VAL A 628 38.14 -4.69 -12.78
N VAL A 629 37.48 -5.78 -12.39
CA VAL A 629 37.82 -6.56 -11.18
C VAL A 629 39.20 -7.22 -11.30
N VAL A 630 39.50 -7.89 -12.42
CA VAL A 630 40.77 -8.60 -12.62
C VAL A 630 42.00 -7.69 -12.49
N PRO A 631 42.06 -6.48 -13.09
CA PRO A 631 43.11 -5.51 -12.80
C PRO A 631 43.29 -5.18 -11.31
N HIS A 632 42.20 -4.94 -10.57
CA HIS A 632 42.29 -4.59 -9.13
C HIS A 632 42.80 -5.77 -8.29
N VAL A 633 42.25 -6.98 -8.49
CA VAL A 633 42.68 -8.20 -7.80
C VAL A 633 44.15 -8.54 -8.12
N ARG A 634 44.62 -8.29 -9.35
CA ARG A 634 46.04 -8.43 -9.70
C ARG A 634 46.93 -7.45 -8.92
N SER A 635 46.51 -6.20 -8.76
CA SER A 635 47.25 -5.18 -8.01
C SER A 635 47.27 -5.37 -6.49
N LYS A 636 46.33 -6.14 -5.92
CA LYS A 636 46.22 -6.39 -4.47
C LYS A 636 47.51 -7.02 -3.92
N PHE A 637 48.14 -6.40 -2.93
CA PHE A 637 49.47 -6.81 -2.46
C PHE A 637 49.46 -8.16 -1.74
N VAL A 638 48.56 -8.33 -0.77
CA VAL A 638 48.27 -9.63 -0.14
C VAL A 638 47.02 -10.22 -0.81
N LYS A 639 47.15 -11.42 -1.37
CA LYS A 639 46.06 -12.16 -2.02
C LYS A 639 45.60 -13.31 -1.13
N ASP A 640 44.29 -13.40 -0.91
CA ASP A 640 43.63 -14.46 -0.18
C ASP A 640 43.17 -15.60 -1.11
N PHE A 641 42.45 -16.58 -0.55
CA PHE A 641 41.91 -17.71 -1.31
C PHE A 641 41.00 -17.29 -2.47
N VAL A 642 40.11 -16.31 -2.26
CA VAL A 642 39.15 -15.85 -3.26
C VAL A 642 39.89 -15.11 -4.36
N ASP A 643 40.87 -14.26 -4.02
CA ASP A 643 41.73 -13.61 -5.01
C ASP A 643 42.42 -14.65 -5.93
N TRP A 644 42.97 -15.73 -5.36
CA TRP A 644 43.63 -16.79 -6.14
C TRP A 644 42.66 -17.64 -6.97
N TYR A 645 41.45 -17.91 -6.48
CA TYR A 645 40.36 -18.54 -7.25
C TYR A 645 39.97 -17.66 -8.44
N LEU A 646 39.73 -16.36 -8.21
CA LEU A 646 39.31 -15.40 -9.23
C LEU A 646 40.35 -15.20 -10.33
N LEU A 647 41.64 -15.33 -9.99
CA LEU A 647 42.76 -15.27 -10.96
C LEU A 647 43.02 -16.59 -11.72
N ASP A 648 42.24 -17.65 -11.48
CA ASP A 648 42.44 -19.02 -12.01
C ASP A 648 43.84 -19.59 -11.73
N ALA A 649 44.41 -19.28 -10.56
CA ALA A 649 45.78 -19.63 -10.19
C ALA A 649 45.91 -21.10 -9.71
N LYS A 650 45.54 -22.06 -10.57
CA LYS A 650 45.40 -23.50 -10.25
C LYS A 650 46.58 -24.09 -9.49
N ASN A 651 47.82 -23.74 -9.85
CA ASN A 651 49.02 -24.23 -9.15
C ASN A 651 49.09 -23.77 -7.69
N VAL A 652 48.62 -22.56 -7.37
CA VAL A 652 48.56 -22.02 -6.00
C VAL A 652 47.41 -22.68 -5.23
N LEU A 653 46.25 -22.84 -5.85
CA LEU A 653 45.10 -23.54 -5.25
C LEU A 653 45.46 -24.99 -4.90
N LEU A 654 46.11 -25.70 -5.82
CA LEU A 654 46.57 -27.07 -5.62
C LEU A 654 47.63 -27.15 -4.51
N HIS A 655 48.78 -26.49 -4.67
CA HIS A 655 49.92 -26.68 -3.77
C HIS A 655 49.82 -25.93 -2.44
N SER A 656 49.16 -24.78 -2.39
CA SER A 656 49.12 -23.91 -1.20
C SER A 656 47.82 -23.99 -0.41
N TYR A 657 46.74 -24.54 -0.97
CA TYR A 657 45.46 -24.71 -0.26
C TYR A 657 44.98 -26.16 -0.16
N PHE A 658 45.08 -26.98 -1.22
CA PHE A 658 44.67 -28.39 -1.19
C PHE A 658 45.75 -29.30 -0.57
N SER A 659 47.00 -29.25 -1.04
CA SER A 659 48.09 -30.10 -0.55
C SER A 659 48.57 -29.79 0.89
N ASN A 660 48.04 -28.74 1.53
CA ASN A 660 48.45 -28.31 2.87
C ASN A 660 47.23 -28.28 3.81
N ALA A 661 47.16 -29.28 4.71
CA ALA A 661 46.07 -29.44 5.67
C ALA A 661 45.85 -28.19 6.55
N ALA A 662 46.92 -27.57 7.04
CA ALA A 662 46.84 -26.42 7.94
C ALA A 662 46.33 -25.12 7.27
N THR A 663 46.19 -25.11 5.94
CA THR A 663 45.45 -24.10 5.17
C THR A 663 44.07 -24.59 4.74
N PHE A 664 43.92 -25.87 4.39
CA PHE A 664 42.63 -26.47 4.04
C PHE A 664 41.61 -26.40 5.19
N ASP A 665 42.04 -26.67 6.41
CA ASP A 665 41.19 -26.64 7.61
C ASP A 665 40.68 -25.23 7.96
N LYS A 666 41.41 -24.19 7.53
CA LYS A 666 41.04 -22.79 7.72
C LYS A 666 40.03 -22.28 6.69
N LEU A 667 39.75 -23.04 5.64
CA LEU A 667 38.73 -22.67 4.66
C LEU A 667 37.32 -22.83 5.25
N THR A 668 36.45 -21.87 4.93
CA THR A 668 35.00 -22.00 5.09
C THR A 668 34.46 -23.14 4.20
N LEU A 669 33.25 -23.61 4.48
CA LEU A 669 32.64 -24.68 3.68
C LEU A 669 32.46 -24.24 2.21
N VAL A 670 32.05 -22.99 1.98
CA VAL A 670 31.90 -22.41 0.63
C VAL A 670 33.25 -22.33 -0.09
N GLU A 671 34.31 -21.89 0.56
CA GLU A 671 35.66 -21.84 -0.04
C GLU A 671 36.17 -23.23 -0.43
N LYS A 672 35.82 -24.29 0.33
CA LYS A 672 36.14 -25.68 -0.07
C LYS A 672 35.41 -26.12 -1.33
N LEU A 673 34.14 -25.72 -1.52
CA LEU A 673 33.39 -26.01 -2.75
C LEU A 673 33.90 -25.19 -3.96
N LEU A 674 34.31 -23.94 -3.74
CA LEU A 674 34.99 -23.12 -4.76
C LEU A 674 36.38 -23.68 -5.12
N LEU A 675 37.10 -24.27 -4.17
CA LEU A 675 38.35 -24.98 -4.43
C LEU A 675 38.09 -26.22 -5.32
N ALA A 676 37.07 -27.01 -5.01
CA ALA A 676 36.68 -28.17 -5.81
C ALA A 676 36.35 -27.79 -7.28
N GLU A 677 35.70 -26.64 -7.53
CA GLU A 677 35.42 -26.14 -8.88
C GLU A 677 36.68 -25.92 -9.76
N ARG A 678 37.86 -25.73 -9.14
CA ARG A 678 39.13 -25.45 -9.84
C ARG A 678 40.12 -26.63 -9.86
N LEU A 679 39.84 -27.70 -9.11
CA LEU A 679 40.70 -28.87 -8.98
C LEU A 679 40.49 -29.91 -10.10
N PRO A 680 41.44 -30.84 -10.31
CA PRO A 680 41.20 -32.08 -11.08
C PRO A 680 40.00 -32.86 -10.52
N LYS A 681 39.29 -33.62 -11.37
CA LYS A 681 38.04 -34.30 -10.98
C LYS A 681 38.17 -35.22 -9.76
N GLU A 682 39.31 -35.90 -9.60
CA GLU A 682 39.57 -36.83 -8.50
C GLU A 682 39.77 -36.10 -7.16
N ASP A 683 40.56 -35.01 -7.17
CA ASP A 683 40.75 -34.12 -6.03
C ASP A 683 39.46 -33.38 -5.67
N ALA A 684 38.74 -32.86 -6.67
CA ALA A 684 37.47 -32.18 -6.51
C ALA A 684 36.40 -33.09 -5.89
N ALA A 685 36.29 -34.34 -6.36
CA ALA A 685 35.39 -35.33 -5.78
C ALA A 685 35.74 -35.64 -4.32
N THR A 686 37.03 -35.72 -3.99
CA THR A 686 37.51 -35.92 -2.61
C THR A 686 37.06 -34.77 -1.68
N VAL A 687 37.19 -33.51 -2.14
CA VAL A 687 36.72 -32.33 -1.38
C VAL A 687 35.20 -32.30 -1.25
N CYS A 688 34.45 -32.58 -2.32
CA CYS A 688 33.00 -32.58 -2.27
C CYS A 688 32.44 -33.69 -1.37
N LEU A 689 33.00 -34.91 -1.39
CA LEU A 689 32.59 -36.00 -0.49
C LEU A 689 32.88 -35.68 0.99
N HIS A 690 33.98 -34.97 1.27
CA HIS A 690 34.27 -34.46 2.61
C HIS A 690 33.21 -33.44 3.08
N VAL A 691 32.80 -32.51 2.22
CA VAL A 691 31.74 -31.53 2.54
C VAL A 691 30.36 -32.20 2.69
N VAL A 692 29.99 -33.10 1.77
CA VAL A 692 28.75 -33.90 1.85
C VAL A 692 28.65 -34.59 3.21
N ARG A 693 29.70 -35.31 3.62
CA ARG A 693 29.75 -36.01 4.91
C ARG A 693 29.59 -35.07 6.11
N ILE A 694 30.20 -33.88 6.08
CA ILE A 694 30.07 -32.89 7.17
C ILE A 694 28.63 -32.41 7.28
N ILE A 695 27.99 -32.05 6.15
CA ILE A 695 26.59 -31.58 6.18
C ILE A 695 25.66 -32.71 6.62
N GLU A 696 25.78 -33.91 6.05
CA GLU A 696 24.95 -35.06 6.43
C GLU A 696 25.12 -35.48 7.89
N THR A 697 26.28 -35.21 8.51
CA THR A 697 26.49 -35.45 9.96
C THR A 697 25.85 -34.38 10.84
N TYR A 698 25.89 -33.09 10.45
CA TYR A 698 25.52 -31.97 11.33
C TYR A 698 24.24 -31.22 10.94
N TYR A 699 23.59 -31.54 9.81
CA TYR A 699 22.35 -30.90 9.35
C TYR A 699 21.21 -30.91 10.39
N GLY A 700 21.18 -31.93 11.26
CA GLY A 700 20.26 -31.97 12.40
C GLY A 700 20.42 -30.77 13.34
N GLU A 701 21.66 -30.47 13.74
CA GLU A 701 22.00 -29.41 14.70
C GLU A 701 22.20 -28.02 14.07
N SER A 702 22.60 -27.94 12.80
CA SER A 702 23.20 -26.73 12.22
C SER A 702 22.25 -25.56 11.93
N THR A 703 20.96 -25.80 11.67
CA THR A 703 20.04 -24.77 11.20
C THR A 703 18.63 -24.93 11.78
N GLY A 704 18.02 -23.80 12.14
CA GLY A 704 16.58 -23.69 12.40
C GLY A 704 15.77 -23.33 11.15
N THR A 705 16.39 -22.59 10.22
CA THR A 705 15.83 -22.10 8.94
C THR A 705 15.75 -23.18 7.85
N LYS A 706 15.35 -24.40 8.22
CA LYS A 706 15.17 -25.53 7.30
C LYS A 706 13.98 -25.28 6.38
N LEU A 707 14.03 -25.78 5.14
CA LEU A 707 13.04 -25.47 4.10
C LEU A 707 11.57 -25.66 4.55
N ASP A 708 11.27 -26.72 5.32
CA ASP A 708 9.91 -27.01 5.82
C ASP A 708 9.36 -25.93 6.77
N ALA A 709 10.24 -25.28 7.56
CA ALA A 709 9.86 -24.21 8.49
C ALA A 709 9.69 -22.86 7.80
N VAL A 710 10.45 -22.61 6.73
CA VAL A 710 10.33 -21.39 5.92
C VAL A 710 9.35 -21.54 4.74
N PHE A 711 8.77 -22.72 4.49
CA PHE A 711 7.96 -22.96 3.28
C PHE A 711 6.79 -21.98 3.10
N GLU A 712 6.08 -21.64 4.17
CA GLU A 712 5.01 -20.62 4.11
C GLU A 712 5.56 -19.24 3.72
N HIS A 713 6.78 -18.88 4.17
CA HIS A 713 7.48 -17.67 3.72
C HIS A 713 7.87 -17.77 2.24
N VAL A 714 8.31 -18.94 1.75
CA VAL A 714 8.58 -19.17 0.32
C VAL A 714 7.32 -18.97 -0.53
N MET A 715 6.15 -19.40 -0.04
CA MET A 715 4.85 -19.25 -0.72
C MET A 715 4.18 -17.87 -0.54
N THR A 716 4.76 -16.96 0.26
CA THR A 716 4.18 -15.64 0.57
C THR A 716 5.08 -14.45 0.20
N ALA A 717 6.42 -14.57 0.27
CA ALA A 717 7.34 -13.42 0.26
C ALA A 717 7.20 -12.47 -0.94
N LYS A 718 6.86 -12.98 -2.14
CA LYS A 718 6.59 -12.12 -3.31
C LYS A 718 5.38 -11.20 -3.14
N SER A 719 4.42 -11.58 -2.30
CA SER A 719 3.28 -10.74 -1.93
C SER A 719 3.73 -9.64 -0.96
N THR A 720 4.66 -9.96 -0.06
CA THR A 720 5.16 -9.09 1.02
C THR A 720 6.16 -8.02 0.53
N GLU A 721 7.01 -8.30 -0.46
CA GLU A 721 7.96 -7.31 -1.01
C GLU A 721 7.30 -6.02 -1.58
N GLN A 722 5.98 -5.98 -1.71
CA GLN A 722 5.24 -4.77 -2.12
C GLN A 722 4.67 -3.93 -0.96
N SER A 723 4.77 -4.34 0.30
CA SER A 723 4.25 -3.57 1.45
C SER A 723 5.30 -2.72 2.17
N ASP A 724 6.50 -3.25 2.44
CA ASP A 724 7.20 -2.86 3.69
C ASP A 724 8.24 -1.73 3.57
N LEU A 725 8.70 -1.36 2.38
CA LEU A 725 9.74 -0.34 2.13
C LEU A 725 9.38 1.13 2.50
N VAL A 726 8.37 1.36 3.35
CA VAL A 726 7.97 2.70 3.83
C VAL A 726 7.70 2.75 5.35
N GLN A 727 7.61 1.61 6.07
CA GLN A 727 7.11 1.58 7.45
C GLN A 727 8.11 1.05 8.50
N TYR A 728 9.22 1.77 8.71
CA TYR A 728 9.95 1.69 9.99
C TYR A 728 10.32 3.06 10.56
N ARG A 729 9.37 3.64 11.32
CA ARG A 729 9.66 4.42 12.54
C ARG A 729 8.43 4.58 13.46
N GLN A 730 7.89 3.47 13.95
CA GLN A 730 7.28 3.37 15.28
C GLN A 730 7.02 1.90 15.62
N HIS A 731 6.85 1.60 16.91
CA HIS A 731 6.88 0.24 17.45
C HIS A 731 5.56 -0.52 17.33
N ASP A 732 5.67 -1.82 17.60
CA ASP A 732 4.67 -2.88 17.57
C ASP A 732 3.51 -2.66 18.55
N ASP A 733 2.31 -3.11 18.17
CA ASP A 733 1.63 -4.17 18.92
C ASP A 733 0.56 -4.88 18.05
N SER A 734 0.10 -6.05 18.51
CA SER A 734 -0.92 -6.96 17.94
C SER A 734 -0.49 -7.95 16.83
N THR A 735 -0.93 -9.20 16.99
CA THR A 735 -0.56 -10.35 16.16
C THR A 735 -1.68 -10.77 15.20
N THR A 736 -1.38 -10.84 13.90
CA THR A 736 -2.28 -11.44 12.89
C THR A 736 -1.48 -12.26 11.86
N PRO A 737 -1.90 -13.49 11.49
CA PRO A 737 -1.20 -14.29 10.51
C PRO A 737 -1.52 -13.84 9.07
N ALA A 738 -0.50 -13.75 8.23
CA ALA A 738 -0.64 -13.39 6.82
C ALA A 738 -1.21 -14.55 5.97
N TYR A 739 -1.93 -14.20 4.89
CA TYR A 739 -2.48 -15.13 3.90
C TYR A 739 -2.18 -14.65 2.47
N SER A 740 -1.80 -15.57 1.58
CA SER A 740 -1.36 -15.29 0.19
C SER A 740 -2.44 -15.53 -0.86
N PRO A 741 -2.57 -14.63 -1.87
CA PRO A 741 -3.36 -14.87 -3.08
C PRO A 741 -2.49 -14.89 -4.36
N THR A 742 -2.61 -15.95 -5.17
CA THR A 742 -1.84 -16.13 -6.43
C THR A 742 -2.69 -15.93 -7.68
N SER A 743 -2.14 -15.30 -8.73
CA SER A 743 -2.74 -15.26 -10.08
C SER A 743 -1.70 -15.00 -11.20
N PRO A 744 -1.96 -15.44 -12.45
CA PRO A 744 -0.95 -15.47 -13.51
C PRO A 744 -1.03 -14.29 -14.49
N ALA A 745 -0.03 -14.16 -15.38
CA ALA A 745 0.09 -13.06 -16.34
C ALA A 745 0.39 -13.53 -17.78
N TYR A 746 -0.08 -12.78 -18.77
CA TYR A 746 0.34 -12.87 -20.18
C TYR A 746 0.57 -11.48 -20.78
N SER A 747 1.47 -11.38 -21.77
CA SER A 747 1.93 -10.11 -22.34
C SER A 747 1.68 -10.02 -23.86
N PRO A 748 1.25 -8.86 -24.39
CA PRO A 748 1.23 -8.60 -25.83
C PRO A 748 2.60 -8.11 -26.34
N THR A 749 2.98 -8.51 -27.55
CA THR A 749 4.25 -8.13 -28.19
C THR A 749 4.14 -6.86 -29.05
N SER A 750 5.25 -6.13 -29.17
CA SER A 750 5.38 -4.96 -30.06
C SER A 750 6.32 -5.25 -31.24
N PRO A 751 6.00 -4.80 -32.46
CA PRO A 751 6.96 -4.62 -33.55
C PRO A 751 7.23 -3.13 -33.83
N ALA A 752 8.50 -2.74 -33.85
CA ALA A 752 8.92 -1.36 -34.17
C ALA A 752 9.22 -1.18 -35.67
N TYR A 753 9.05 0.04 -36.21
CA TYR A 753 9.69 0.48 -37.46
C TYR A 753 9.92 2.00 -37.49
N SER A 754 11.03 2.39 -38.12
CA SER A 754 11.47 3.76 -38.44
C SER A 754 12.06 3.75 -39.86
N PRO A 755 12.61 4.84 -40.42
CA PRO A 755 12.40 6.28 -40.21
C PRO A 755 12.15 7.06 -41.55
N THR A 756 11.84 8.36 -41.52
CA THR A 756 12.31 9.31 -42.57
C THR A 756 12.18 10.79 -42.16
N SER A 757 12.68 11.72 -42.98
CA SER A 757 12.91 13.14 -42.67
C SER A 757 12.26 14.09 -43.70
N SER A 758 11.87 15.30 -43.28
CA SER A 758 12.08 16.56 -44.04
C SER A 758 11.65 17.82 -43.27
N ALA A 759 12.18 18.97 -43.68
CA ALA A 759 11.73 20.33 -43.33
C ALA A 759 11.41 21.09 -44.64
N PRO A 760 10.72 22.27 -44.64
CA PRO A 760 11.41 23.53 -44.26
C PRO A 760 10.53 24.66 -43.65
N VAL A 761 11.21 25.77 -43.30
CA VAL A 761 10.73 27.14 -42.99
C VAL A 761 10.14 27.84 -44.25
N PRO A 762 9.45 29.04 -44.24
CA PRO A 762 9.95 30.31 -43.66
C PRO A 762 9.00 31.51 -43.29
N THR A 763 9.31 32.21 -42.18
CA THR A 763 9.24 33.71 -42.03
C THR A 763 7.85 34.43 -42.10
N LEU A 764 7.64 35.76 -41.93
CA LEU A 764 8.47 36.97 -41.66
C LEU A 764 7.63 38.15 -41.07
N ASN A 765 8.24 39.06 -40.26
CA ASN A 765 7.92 40.54 -40.18
C ASN A 765 6.51 41.02 -39.69
N ARG A 766 6.24 42.28 -39.25
CA ARG A 766 7.02 43.46 -38.77
C ARG A 766 6.10 44.55 -38.14
N ARG A 767 6.52 45.23 -37.04
CA ARG A 767 6.44 46.71 -36.76
C ARG A 767 5.04 47.42 -36.78
N MET A 768 4.80 48.66 -36.31
CA MET A 768 5.56 49.73 -35.59
C MET A 768 4.60 50.76 -34.94
N VAL A 769 5.14 51.64 -34.05
CA VAL A 769 4.75 53.07 -33.78
C VAL A 769 3.27 53.35 -33.40
N ALA A 770 2.85 53.82 -32.21
CA ALA A 770 3.36 54.77 -31.19
C ALA A 770 3.18 56.28 -31.50
N PHE A 771 2.43 57.03 -30.65
CA PHE A 771 2.85 58.28 -29.96
C PHE A 771 1.69 59.12 -29.38
N ARG A 772 1.87 59.62 -28.14
CA ARG A 772 1.30 60.90 -27.57
C ARG A 772 -0.25 61.01 -27.44
N MET A 773 -0.84 61.92 -26.65
CA MET A 773 -0.34 62.94 -25.70
C MET A 773 -1.07 62.82 -24.32
N ALA A 774 -0.55 63.54 -23.31
CA ALA A 774 -1.22 63.92 -22.06
C ALA A 774 -2.05 65.24 -22.29
N PRO A 775 -2.52 66.04 -21.31
CA PRO A 775 -2.35 65.99 -19.84
C PRO A 775 -3.60 66.44 -19.00
N GLN A 776 -3.36 66.75 -17.71
CA GLN A 776 -4.11 67.73 -16.88
C GLN A 776 -5.51 67.35 -16.35
N ARG A 777 -5.98 67.82 -15.17
CA ARG A 777 -5.31 68.42 -13.98
C ARG A 777 -6.31 68.45 -12.81
N ALA A 778 -5.79 68.54 -11.58
CA ALA A 778 -6.44 69.16 -10.40
C ALA A 778 -7.74 68.49 -9.85
N SER A 779 -8.22 68.80 -8.63
CA SER A 779 -7.59 68.98 -7.29
C SER A 779 -8.71 69.25 -6.26
N MET A 780 -8.38 69.26 -4.97
CA MET A 780 -9.17 69.82 -3.85
C MET A 780 -10.47 69.09 -3.46
N GLU A 781 -10.96 69.18 -2.21
CA GLU A 781 -10.33 69.26 -0.87
C GLU A 781 -11.43 69.15 0.23
N ALA A 782 -11.03 69.10 1.51
CA ALA A 782 -11.87 69.52 2.68
C ALA A 782 -13.13 68.63 2.99
N ASN A 783 -13.82 68.62 4.15
CA ASN A 783 -13.66 69.09 5.55
C ASN A 783 -14.87 68.55 6.38
N VAL A 784 -14.99 68.47 7.72
CA VAL A 784 -14.10 68.56 8.92
C VAL A 784 -14.92 68.05 10.16
N ASN A 785 -14.35 68.00 11.38
CA ASN A 785 -15.04 67.88 12.72
C ASN A 785 -15.58 66.47 13.13
N ARG A 786 -15.24 65.91 14.32
CA ARG A 786 -15.62 66.17 15.76
C ARG A 786 -16.93 65.48 16.18
N ASP A 787 -17.23 65.14 17.44
CA ASP A 787 -16.52 65.00 18.76
C ASP A 787 -17.41 63.97 19.56
N ARG A 788 -16.93 62.99 20.34
CA ARG A 788 -16.35 63.01 21.71
C ARG A 788 -17.36 63.18 22.88
N VAL A 789 -17.06 62.51 24.01
CA VAL A 789 -17.52 62.64 25.44
C VAL A 789 -18.48 61.50 25.91
N LEU A 790 -18.08 60.47 26.69
CA LEU A 790 -17.66 60.33 28.13
C LEU A 790 -18.81 60.27 29.17
N GLN A 791 -18.75 59.33 30.16
CA GLN A 791 -18.68 59.62 31.63
C GLN A 791 -18.81 58.40 32.61
N SER A 792 -18.07 58.48 33.76
CA SER A 792 -18.32 57.84 35.11
C SER A 792 -18.21 56.29 35.28
N ALA A 793 -18.21 55.63 36.47
CA ALA A 793 -18.32 56.08 37.89
C ALA A 793 -17.65 55.16 38.98
N THR A 794 -17.00 55.79 39.98
CA THR A 794 -16.87 55.53 41.46
C THR A 794 -17.00 54.18 42.24
N ILE A 795 -16.08 54.03 43.24
CA ILE A 795 -16.21 53.60 44.69
C ILE A 795 -15.88 52.16 45.19
N GLY A 796 -14.99 52.09 46.22
CA GLY A 796 -14.81 51.01 47.24
C GLY A 796 -13.96 49.77 46.85
N GLY A 797 -13.01 49.21 47.63
CA GLY A 797 -12.42 49.52 48.96
C GLY A 797 -12.57 48.36 49.98
N GLY A 798 -11.57 47.90 50.75
CA GLY A 798 -10.13 48.24 50.91
C GLY A 798 -9.45 47.44 52.08
N ALA A 799 -8.20 47.79 52.46
CA ALA A 799 -7.35 47.20 53.55
C ALA A 799 -6.77 45.78 53.29
N THR A 800 -5.61 45.29 53.79
CA THR A 800 -4.37 45.76 54.51
C THR A 800 -3.35 44.58 54.51
N PHE A 801 -2.06 44.59 54.90
CA PHE A 801 -1.06 45.53 55.48
C PHE A 801 0.38 45.03 55.13
N GLY A 802 1.43 45.87 55.26
CA GLY A 802 2.86 45.46 55.28
C GLY A 802 3.56 45.48 53.89
N ALA A 803 4.60 46.27 53.56
CA ALA A 803 5.74 46.89 54.28
C ALA A 803 6.88 45.90 54.63
N MET A 804 8.18 46.19 54.41
CA MET A 804 8.85 47.43 53.95
C MET A 804 10.28 47.16 53.39
N ARG A 805 10.84 48.13 52.63
CA ARG A 805 12.28 48.52 52.43
C ARG A 805 13.39 47.43 52.51
N ALA A 806 14.24 47.20 51.51
CA ALA A 806 15.23 48.10 50.85
C ALA A 806 16.33 48.66 51.78
N PHE A 807 17.62 48.30 51.55
CA PHE A 807 18.78 49.21 51.38
C PHE A 807 20.15 48.47 51.29
N ALA A 808 21.06 49.04 50.50
CA ALA A 808 22.55 49.01 50.61
C ALA A 808 23.36 47.69 50.45
N ALA A 809 24.61 47.89 50.02
CA ALA A 809 25.74 46.95 49.87
C ALA A 809 26.93 47.50 50.72
N PRO A 810 28.21 47.04 50.66
CA PRO A 810 28.80 45.99 49.82
C PRO A 810 29.61 44.88 50.60
N PRO A 811 30.96 44.71 50.55
CA PRO A 811 31.61 43.41 50.29
C PRO A 811 32.60 42.99 51.42
N PRO A 812 33.62 42.09 51.26
CA PRO A 812 33.95 41.12 50.18
C PRO A 812 34.14 39.65 50.71
N ALA A 813 34.83 38.81 49.94
CA ALA A 813 35.35 37.46 50.27
C ALA A 813 36.61 37.54 51.21
N PRO A 814 37.40 36.47 51.53
CA PRO A 814 37.40 35.07 51.00
C PRO A 814 37.80 33.90 51.96
N TYR A 815 37.86 32.69 51.38
CA TYR A 815 38.72 31.52 51.71
C TYR A 815 38.56 30.74 53.04
N ALA A 816 39.09 29.50 52.97
CA ALA A 816 39.53 28.61 54.06
C ALA A 816 38.44 27.88 54.88
N ARG A 817 38.66 26.62 55.31
CA ARG A 817 39.51 25.50 54.82
C ARG A 817 39.12 24.20 55.58
N ASP A 818 39.77 23.09 55.23
CA ASP A 818 39.99 21.87 56.02
C ASP A 818 38.74 20.94 56.14
N ASN A 819 38.82 19.61 55.92
CA ASN A 819 39.63 18.57 56.60
C ASN A 819 39.10 18.37 58.05
N ASP A 820 38.77 17.18 58.58
CA ASP A 820 39.17 15.76 58.39
C ASP A 820 38.02 14.83 58.94
N ASP A 821 38.01 13.49 58.99
CA ASP A 821 38.88 12.37 58.54
C ASP A 821 38.05 11.05 58.44
N GLU A 822 38.69 9.94 58.02
CA GLU A 822 38.50 8.50 58.39
C GLU A 822 37.06 7.91 58.61
N ASP A 823 36.72 6.69 58.16
CA ASP A 823 37.50 5.44 58.31
C ASP A 823 37.08 4.32 57.28
N SER A 824 37.73 3.16 57.40
CA SER A 824 37.66 1.90 56.64
C SER A 824 36.54 0.93 57.15
N ASP A 825 36.26 -0.28 56.62
CA ASP A 825 36.98 -1.19 55.69
C ASP A 825 36.02 -2.23 55.04
N SER A 826 36.45 -2.87 53.93
CA SER A 826 36.09 -4.23 53.43
C SER A 826 34.65 -4.61 53.01
N GLY A 827 34.52 -5.62 52.12
CA GLY A 827 33.42 -6.62 52.26
C GLY A 827 32.52 -7.04 51.09
N SER A 828 33.07 -7.42 49.93
CA SER A 828 32.57 -8.48 48.99
C SER A 828 31.06 -8.88 48.91
N ASP A 829 30.51 -8.70 47.70
CA ASP A 829 29.85 -9.72 46.84
C ASP A 829 28.44 -10.32 47.11
N ASP A 830 27.90 -10.90 46.02
CA ASP A 830 26.77 -11.85 45.83
C ASP A 830 25.28 -11.43 45.97
N ASP A 831 24.70 -11.07 44.81
CA ASP A 831 23.49 -11.63 44.13
C ASP A 831 22.07 -11.80 44.75
N ASP A 832 21.11 -11.71 43.82
CA ASP A 832 19.77 -12.35 43.72
C ASP A 832 18.56 -12.02 44.65
N SER A 833 17.82 -10.99 44.23
CA SER A 833 16.48 -11.13 43.58
C SER A 833 15.16 -11.32 44.39
N TRP A 834 14.04 -11.17 43.66
CA TRP A 834 12.60 -11.40 43.93
C TRP A 834 11.76 -10.40 44.78
N GLU A 835 10.88 -9.67 44.05
CA GLU A 835 9.48 -9.25 44.34
C GLU A 835 9.06 -8.67 45.73
N ASN A 836 8.29 -7.57 45.81
CA ASN A 836 6.87 -7.55 45.40
C ASN A 836 6.20 -6.14 45.28
N ILE A 837 5.38 -5.99 44.24
CA ILE A 837 4.03 -5.37 44.15
C ILE A 837 3.59 -4.29 45.18
N SER A 838 3.33 -3.06 44.70
CA SER A 838 2.04 -2.30 44.78
C SER A 838 2.26 -0.84 44.30
N HIS A 839 1.58 -0.29 43.28
CA HIS A 839 0.17 0.06 43.02
C HIS A 839 -0.17 1.54 43.30
N ASP A 840 -0.89 2.15 42.35
CA ASP A 840 -1.65 3.42 42.35
C ASP A 840 -0.93 4.78 42.60
N GLY A 841 -1.19 5.73 41.68
CA GLY A 841 -0.75 7.13 41.75
C GLY A 841 -0.82 7.86 40.39
N ASP A 842 -1.97 8.50 40.10
CA ASP A 842 -2.26 9.24 38.85
C ASP A 842 -1.70 10.69 38.86
N ASP A 843 -2.02 11.48 37.83
CA ASP A 843 -1.71 12.89 37.57
C ASP A 843 -0.27 13.23 37.09
N GLY A 844 -0.10 13.35 35.77
CA GLY A 844 1.19 13.71 35.14
C GLY A 844 1.12 14.19 33.68
N ASP A 845 0.48 15.34 33.41
CA ASP A 845 0.44 15.97 32.08
C ASP A 845 1.85 16.21 31.49
N ILE A 846 2.16 15.59 30.34
CA ILE A 846 3.36 15.90 29.53
C ILE A 846 2.95 16.27 28.09
N ASP A 847 2.78 17.56 27.86
CA ASP A 847 2.55 18.18 26.54
C ASP A 847 3.87 18.21 25.74
N GLU A 848 4.24 17.09 25.09
CA GLU A 848 5.41 16.96 24.20
C GLU A 848 5.27 17.77 22.89
N ARG A 849 5.12 19.08 23.06
CA ARG A 849 5.04 20.05 21.98
C ARG A 849 6.43 20.34 21.43
N ALA A 850 6.91 19.46 20.55
CA ALA A 850 8.20 19.56 19.87
C ALA A 850 8.49 20.98 19.34
N THR A 851 9.30 21.74 20.09
CA THR A 851 9.74 23.07 19.70
C THR A 851 10.79 22.94 18.60
N THR A 852 10.37 23.16 17.36
CA THR A 852 11.30 23.38 16.24
C THR A 852 12.11 24.64 16.51
N GLU A 853 13.24 24.50 17.21
CA GLU A 853 14.18 25.60 17.40
C GLU A 853 14.61 26.15 16.03
N PRO A 854 14.70 27.48 15.87
CA PRO A 854 15.22 28.05 14.63
C PRO A 854 16.67 27.59 14.46
N THR A 855 16.95 26.89 13.36
CA THR A 855 18.29 26.38 13.04
C THR A 855 19.28 27.53 12.82
N THR A 856 19.82 28.03 13.92
CA THR A 856 20.96 28.93 13.91
C THR A 856 22.06 28.22 13.13
N LYS A 857 22.48 28.84 12.01
CA LYS A 857 23.55 28.29 11.18
C LYS A 857 24.83 28.27 12.01
N LYS A 858 25.14 27.13 12.63
CA LYS A 858 26.37 26.91 13.38
C LYS A 858 27.52 27.45 12.53
N GLN A 859 28.17 28.51 13.02
CA GLN A 859 29.38 29.02 12.39
C GLN A 859 30.37 27.86 12.30
N ARG A 860 30.96 27.66 11.12
CA ARG A 860 31.95 26.60 10.95
C ARG A 860 33.08 26.87 11.92
N LYS A 861 33.30 25.98 12.91
CA LYS A 861 34.54 25.97 13.67
C LYS A 861 35.69 25.93 12.66
N VAL A 862 36.61 26.89 12.76
CA VAL A 862 37.76 27.01 11.84
C VAL A 862 38.73 25.83 12.00
N TYR A 863 38.67 25.15 13.15
CA TYR A 863 39.35 23.89 13.42
C TYR A 863 38.33 22.80 13.78
N VAL A 864 38.53 21.59 13.24
CA VAL A 864 37.82 20.38 13.65
C VAL A 864 38.87 19.47 14.30
N ALA A 865 38.63 19.04 15.53
CA ALA A 865 39.52 18.09 16.20
C ALA A 865 39.60 16.78 15.39
N PRO A 866 40.77 16.11 15.32
CA PRO A 866 40.87 14.81 14.68
C PRO A 866 39.89 13.84 15.35
N GLY A 867 39.09 13.13 14.53
CA GLY A 867 38.15 12.13 15.01
C GLY A 867 38.86 10.86 15.51
N ALA A 868 38.06 9.87 15.91
CA ALA A 868 38.56 8.58 16.35
C ALA A 868 39.52 7.95 15.32
N THR A 869 40.62 7.38 15.80
CA THR A 869 41.64 6.77 14.93
C THR A 869 41.32 5.29 14.73
N TYR A 870 41.12 4.87 13.48
CA TYR A 870 40.78 3.50 13.14
C TYR A 870 42.02 2.72 12.68
N LEU A 871 42.18 1.50 13.18
CA LEU A 871 43.02 0.51 12.51
C LEU A 871 42.27 0.03 11.27
N VAL A 872 42.90 0.18 10.10
CA VAL A 872 42.34 -0.25 8.81
C VAL A 872 43.00 -1.52 8.29
N GLY A 873 42.20 -2.37 7.64
CA GLY A 873 42.62 -3.59 6.95
C GLY A 873 42.02 -3.67 5.55
N GLU A 874 42.46 -4.64 4.74
CA GLU A 874 41.86 -4.89 3.43
C GLU A 874 40.52 -5.63 3.61
N ARG A 875 39.43 -5.11 3.02
CA ARG A 875 38.10 -5.75 3.06
C ARG A 875 38.17 -7.17 2.46
N ARG A 876 37.62 -8.16 3.17
CA ARG A 876 37.46 -9.55 2.70
C ARG A 876 35.99 -9.79 2.35
N TYR A 877 35.25 -10.47 3.22
CA TYR A 877 33.80 -10.57 3.13
C TYR A 877 33.13 -9.42 3.89
N HIS A 878 31.90 -9.04 3.52
CA HIS A 878 31.08 -8.07 4.25
C HIS A 878 30.16 -8.78 5.25
N ASP A 879 30.03 -8.25 6.47
CA ASP A 879 29.13 -8.79 7.51
C ASP A 879 27.75 -8.10 7.56
N GLY A 880 27.51 -7.13 6.66
CA GLY A 880 26.24 -6.42 6.52
C GLY A 880 26.21 -5.03 7.17
N LYS A 881 27.22 -4.65 7.96
CA LYS A 881 27.14 -3.46 8.83
C LYS A 881 28.19 -2.38 8.50
N ASP A 882 27.81 -1.12 8.73
CA ASP A 882 28.70 0.06 8.65
C ASP A 882 29.66 0.18 9.88
N GLU A 883 29.54 -0.74 10.84
CA GLU A 883 30.38 -0.84 12.04
C GLU A 883 31.77 -1.46 11.74
N PRO A 884 32.74 -1.43 12.69
CA PRO A 884 34.03 -2.09 12.50
C PRO A 884 33.90 -3.61 12.37
N GLN A 885 34.25 -4.13 11.19
CA GLN A 885 33.93 -5.51 10.78
C GLN A 885 34.72 -6.58 11.52
N GLN A 886 34.10 -7.76 11.68
CA GLN A 886 34.81 -8.91 12.21
C GLN A 886 35.95 -9.38 11.26
N PRO A 887 37.10 -9.88 11.76
CA PRO A 887 38.25 -10.30 10.94
C PRO A 887 38.01 -11.42 9.91
N GLY A 888 36.81 -11.99 9.84
CA GLY A 888 36.38 -12.98 8.85
C GLY A 888 35.20 -12.56 7.97
N GLY A 889 34.51 -11.45 8.26
CA GLY A 889 33.39 -10.94 7.45
C GLY A 889 32.16 -11.86 7.37
N GLY A 890 31.70 -12.39 8.50
CA GLY A 890 30.42 -13.12 8.57
C GLY A 890 30.42 -14.58 8.07
N LEU A 891 31.57 -15.15 7.69
CA LEU A 891 31.71 -16.60 7.46
C LEU A 891 32.66 -17.25 8.48
N VAL A 892 32.34 -18.49 8.87
CA VAL A 892 33.07 -19.27 9.87
C VAL A 892 33.84 -20.41 9.19
N ALA A 893 35.11 -20.60 9.56
CA ALA A 893 35.92 -21.71 9.06
C ALA A 893 35.33 -23.07 9.48
N THR A 894 35.35 -24.06 8.58
CA THR A 894 34.63 -25.34 8.76
C THR A 894 34.96 -26.01 10.10
N LEU A 895 36.24 -26.01 10.47
CA LEU A 895 36.73 -26.65 11.70
C LEU A 895 36.22 -25.92 12.96
N THR A 896 36.22 -24.59 12.93
CA THR A 896 35.75 -23.74 14.04
C THR A 896 34.26 -23.93 14.29
N ALA A 897 33.43 -23.94 13.23
CA ALA A 897 32.00 -24.17 13.31
C ALA A 897 31.67 -25.49 14.03
N VAL A 898 32.33 -26.58 13.64
CA VAL A 898 32.11 -27.92 14.24
C VAL A 898 32.68 -28.01 15.67
N GLN A 899 33.86 -27.45 15.94
CA GLN A 899 34.49 -27.52 17.27
C GLN A 899 33.80 -26.66 18.33
N GLN A 900 33.22 -25.52 17.94
CA GLN A 900 32.59 -24.56 18.85
C GLN A 900 31.06 -24.56 18.77
N LYS A 901 30.46 -25.42 17.93
CA LYS A 901 29.03 -25.42 17.56
C LYS A 901 28.52 -24.06 17.07
N THR A 902 29.39 -23.28 16.42
CA THR A 902 29.10 -21.96 15.86
C THR A 902 28.56 -22.09 14.43
N TRP A 903 27.26 -22.40 14.32
CA TRP A 903 26.63 -22.74 13.05
C TRP A 903 26.28 -21.52 12.15
N VAL A 904 26.05 -20.34 12.74
CA VAL A 904 25.78 -19.10 11.98
C VAL A 904 26.99 -18.74 11.12
N GLY A 905 26.80 -18.53 9.81
CA GLY A 905 27.89 -18.30 8.86
C GLY A 905 28.75 -19.54 8.53
N SER A 906 28.35 -20.74 8.97
CA SER A 906 29.09 -22.00 8.69
C SER A 906 28.82 -22.59 7.30
N ALA A 907 27.73 -22.18 6.65
CA ALA A 907 27.22 -22.74 5.39
C ALA A 907 26.88 -24.25 5.43
N ILE A 908 26.59 -24.80 6.61
CA ILE A 908 26.16 -26.20 6.80
C ILE A 908 24.63 -26.30 6.61
N ASN A 909 24.17 -26.38 5.36
CA ASN A 909 22.74 -26.49 5.02
C ASN A 909 22.51 -27.31 3.73
N ARG A 910 21.24 -27.49 3.36
CA ARG A 910 20.85 -28.32 2.20
C ARG A 910 21.22 -27.69 0.86
N PHE A 911 21.28 -26.35 0.76
CA PHE A 911 21.71 -25.66 -0.46
C PHE A 911 23.16 -25.99 -0.85
N TRP A 912 24.10 -25.89 0.10
CA TRP A 912 25.49 -26.23 -0.17
C TRP A 912 25.74 -27.74 -0.32
N LEU A 913 24.88 -28.58 0.25
CA LEU A 913 24.85 -30.02 -0.02
C LEU A 913 24.46 -30.31 -1.48
N ASP A 914 23.44 -29.64 -1.99
CA ASP A 914 23.04 -29.74 -3.40
C ASP A 914 24.14 -29.19 -4.33
N TYR A 915 24.82 -28.11 -3.97
CA TYR A 915 25.97 -27.59 -4.75
C TYR A 915 27.16 -28.58 -4.75
N ALA A 916 27.47 -29.21 -3.61
CA ALA A 916 28.51 -30.24 -3.52
C ALA A 916 28.18 -31.47 -4.40
N ARG A 917 26.90 -31.88 -4.44
CA ARG A 917 26.40 -32.97 -5.29
C ARG A 917 26.40 -32.59 -6.78
N TYR A 918 26.07 -31.35 -7.12
CA TYR A 918 26.19 -30.80 -8.47
C TYR A 918 27.64 -30.79 -8.97
N LEU A 919 28.61 -30.42 -8.12
CA LEU A 919 30.04 -30.48 -8.46
C LEU A 919 30.55 -31.93 -8.64
N LEU A 920 30.00 -32.90 -7.91
CA LEU A 920 30.29 -34.33 -8.08
C LEU A 920 29.71 -34.92 -9.37
N SER A 921 28.54 -34.45 -9.80
CA SER A 921 27.82 -34.96 -10.97
C SER A 921 26.89 -33.88 -11.54
N PRO A 922 27.39 -33.01 -12.43
CA PRO A 922 26.60 -31.90 -12.97
C PRO A 922 25.50 -32.46 -13.88
N SER A 923 24.25 -32.25 -13.46
CA SER A 923 23.03 -32.69 -14.15
C SER A 923 22.54 -31.72 -15.23
N SER A 924 23.11 -30.51 -15.28
CA SER A 924 22.79 -29.42 -16.20
C SER A 924 23.94 -28.43 -16.28
N ASP A 925 23.97 -27.59 -17.32
CA ASP A 925 24.91 -26.46 -17.45
C ASP A 925 24.66 -25.34 -16.40
N VAL A 926 23.57 -25.44 -15.65
CA VAL A 926 23.04 -24.41 -14.74
C VAL A 926 22.68 -25.06 -13.40
N PHE A 927 23.26 -24.58 -12.31
CA PHE A 927 22.95 -25.03 -10.95
C PHE A 927 21.64 -24.40 -10.43
N LEU A 928 20.74 -25.23 -9.91
CA LEU A 928 19.53 -24.79 -9.20
C LEU A 928 19.32 -25.69 -7.98
N SER A 929 18.96 -25.11 -6.83
CA SER A 929 18.51 -25.84 -5.64
C SER A 929 17.31 -25.12 -5.04
N ALA A 930 16.24 -25.86 -4.77
CA ALA A 930 15.06 -25.36 -4.05
C ALA A 930 15.30 -25.14 -2.55
N SER A 931 16.48 -25.52 -2.05
CA SER A 931 16.90 -25.26 -0.67
C SER A 931 17.63 -23.93 -0.50
N PHE A 932 17.72 -23.08 -1.54
CA PHE A 932 18.33 -21.74 -1.42
C PHE A 932 17.80 -20.86 -0.26
N PRO A 933 16.54 -20.99 0.22
CA PRO A 933 16.09 -20.24 1.40
C PRO A 933 16.85 -20.58 2.69
N GLU A 934 17.53 -21.73 2.78
CA GLU A 934 18.35 -22.09 3.94
C GLU A 934 19.71 -21.37 3.98
N ALA A 935 20.12 -20.73 2.87
CA ALA A 935 21.42 -20.08 2.72
C ALA A 935 21.42 -18.61 3.21
N CYS A 936 20.68 -18.34 4.27
CA CYS A 936 20.42 -17.01 4.81
C CYS A 936 21.18 -16.71 6.13
N SER A 937 22.16 -17.54 6.54
CA SER A 937 22.75 -17.41 7.89
C SER A 937 23.73 -16.24 8.05
N SER A 938 24.20 -15.65 6.94
CA SER A 938 24.87 -14.34 6.93
C SER A 938 24.79 -13.68 5.55
N PHE A 939 25.00 -12.35 5.50
CA PHE A 939 25.06 -11.55 4.26
C PHE A 939 26.03 -12.14 3.22
N ALA A 940 27.20 -12.57 3.68
CA ALA A 940 28.21 -13.20 2.84
C ALA A 940 27.71 -14.54 2.28
N GLU A 941 27.07 -15.38 3.10
CA GLU A 941 26.47 -16.64 2.60
C GLU A 941 25.40 -16.38 1.54
N ALA A 942 24.43 -15.49 1.83
CA ALA A 942 23.32 -15.19 0.92
C ALA A 942 23.81 -14.64 -0.43
N THR A 943 24.78 -13.73 -0.42
CA THR A 943 25.37 -13.17 -1.64
C THR A 943 26.17 -14.22 -2.44
N LEU A 944 26.89 -15.11 -1.76
CA LEU A 944 27.60 -16.22 -2.40
C LEU A 944 26.63 -17.25 -2.98
N ALA A 945 25.52 -17.54 -2.30
CA ALA A 945 24.45 -18.41 -2.80
C ALA A 945 23.81 -17.84 -4.07
N LEU A 946 23.44 -16.55 -4.08
CA LEU A 946 22.93 -15.85 -5.26
C LEU A 946 23.96 -15.78 -6.42
N SER A 947 25.26 -15.82 -6.12
CA SER A 947 26.32 -15.86 -7.14
C SER A 947 26.35 -17.20 -7.90
N VAL A 948 26.18 -18.33 -7.21
CA VAL A 948 26.22 -19.67 -7.83
C VAL A 948 24.85 -20.15 -8.32
N LEU A 949 23.76 -19.65 -7.73
CA LEU A 949 22.39 -19.98 -8.11
C LEU A 949 22.10 -19.51 -9.54
N GLY A 950 21.70 -20.44 -10.41
CA GLY A 950 21.60 -20.27 -11.85
C GLY A 950 20.44 -19.41 -12.38
N LEU A 951 19.69 -18.73 -11.51
CA LEU A 951 18.60 -17.86 -11.93
C LEU A 951 19.11 -16.65 -12.76
N PRO A 952 18.34 -16.20 -13.77
CA PRO A 952 18.65 -15.03 -14.57
C PRO A 952 18.33 -13.73 -13.81
N PHE A 953 18.89 -12.59 -14.24
CA PHE A 953 18.51 -11.29 -13.68
C PHE A 953 17.05 -10.90 -14.01
N VAL A 954 16.59 -11.21 -15.22
CA VAL A 954 15.24 -10.89 -15.69
C VAL A 954 14.49 -12.20 -15.96
N GLY A 955 13.28 -12.29 -15.41
CA GLY A 955 12.38 -13.44 -15.49
C GLY A 955 12.05 -13.94 -16.90
N GLY A 956 11.49 -15.13 -16.98
CA GLY A 956 11.11 -15.79 -18.24
C GLY A 956 9.60 -15.82 -18.44
N ALA A 957 9.14 -15.87 -19.69
CA ALA A 957 7.76 -16.29 -19.93
C ALA A 957 7.62 -17.76 -19.49
N TRP A 958 6.58 -18.04 -18.71
CA TRP A 958 6.19 -19.38 -18.29
C TRP A 958 4.67 -19.57 -18.40
N GLU A 959 4.25 -20.79 -18.68
CA GLU A 959 2.86 -21.19 -18.87
C GLU A 959 2.56 -22.41 -18.00
N VAL A 960 1.35 -22.50 -17.45
CA VAL A 960 0.84 -23.69 -16.76
C VAL A 960 -0.35 -24.23 -17.55
N GLN A 961 -0.35 -25.54 -17.83
CA GLN A 961 -1.40 -26.23 -18.59
C GLN A 961 -1.81 -27.52 -17.86
N PRO A 962 -3.10 -27.77 -17.59
CA PRO A 962 -3.54 -29.00 -16.95
C PRO A 962 -3.47 -30.19 -17.91
N ILE A 963 -2.82 -31.27 -17.47
CA ILE A 963 -2.84 -32.59 -18.09
C ILE A 963 -3.89 -33.44 -17.39
N THR A 964 -5.00 -33.68 -18.09
CA THR A 964 -6.01 -34.66 -17.70
C THR A 964 -5.56 -36.06 -18.10
N ALA A 965 -4.70 -36.69 -17.30
CA ALA A 965 -4.53 -38.14 -17.36
C ALA A 965 -5.77 -38.81 -16.74
N ARG A 966 -6.09 -40.05 -17.14
CA ARG A 966 -7.42 -40.64 -16.93
C ARG A 966 -7.86 -40.77 -15.47
N ASP A 967 -6.91 -40.85 -14.54
CA ASP A 967 -7.17 -41.06 -13.11
C ASP A 967 -6.50 -40.00 -12.21
N HIS A 968 -5.71 -39.07 -12.79
CA HIS A 968 -5.01 -38.00 -12.06
C HIS A 968 -4.89 -36.74 -12.91
N THR A 969 -5.40 -35.60 -12.41
CA THR A 969 -5.05 -34.28 -12.95
C THR A 969 -3.65 -33.88 -12.49
N SER A 970 -2.76 -33.55 -13.44
CA SER A 970 -1.40 -33.08 -13.14
C SER A 970 -1.09 -31.83 -13.94
N LEU A 971 -0.33 -30.89 -13.38
CA LEU A 971 0.05 -29.66 -14.08
C LEU A 971 1.34 -29.82 -14.87
N ALA A 972 1.34 -29.45 -16.16
CA ALA A 972 2.57 -29.18 -16.90
C ALA A 972 2.89 -27.68 -16.81
N ILE A 973 4.07 -27.36 -16.27
CA ILE A 973 4.66 -26.03 -16.45
C ILE A 973 5.63 -26.05 -17.64
N ARG A 974 5.59 -25.01 -18.46
CA ARG A 974 6.54 -24.73 -19.54
C ARG A 974 7.24 -23.43 -19.24
N THR A 975 8.55 -23.36 -19.37
CA THR A 975 9.31 -22.12 -19.15
C THR A 975 10.26 -21.83 -20.31
N SER A 976 10.66 -20.58 -20.45
CA SER A 976 11.66 -20.13 -21.44
C SER A 976 13.06 -19.91 -20.84
N LYS A 977 13.19 -20.03 -19.52
CA LYS A 977 14.41 -19.80 -18.72
C LYS A 977 14.45 -20.74 -17.50
N PRO A 978 15.60 -20.89 -16.83
CA PRO A 978 15.70 -21.64 -15.58
C PRO A 978 14.78 -21.06 -14.49
N VAL A 979 14.01 -21.90 -13.81
CA VAL A 979 13.12 -21.53 -12.68
C VAL A 979 13.17 -22.54 -11.54
N ILE A 980 12.72 -22.12 -10.36
CA ILE A 980 12.41 -23.00 -9.23
C ILE A 980 10.92 -22.84 -8.91
N VAL A 981 10.17 -23.94 -8.95
CA VAL A 981 8.74 -23.98 -8.61
C VAL A 981 8.58 -24.58 -7.21
N TYR A 982 7.77 -23.96 -6.38
CA TYR A 982 7.23 -24.53 -5.14
C TYR A 982 5.73 -24.75 -5.32
N TYR A 983 5.20 -25.81 -4.71
CA TYR A 983 3.78 -26.14 -4.80
C TYR A 983 3.24 -26.71 -3.49
N GLU A 984 1.98 -26.40 -3.21
CA GLU A 984 1.21 -26.89 -2.07
C GLU A 984 -0.10 -27.46 -2.61
N ASP A 985 -0.30 -28.77 -2.44
CA ASP A 985 -1.44 -29.51 -2.99
C ASP A 985 -2.15 -30.31 -1.91
N ILE A 986 -3.45 -30.58 -2.06
CA ILE A 986 -4.20 -31.48 -1.18
C ILE A 986 -4.67 -32.66 -2.04
N ARG A 987 -4.21 -33.86 -1.69
CA ARG A 987 -4.48 -35.07 -2.46
C ARG A 987 -4.92 -36.23 -1.59
N ALA A 988 -5.73 -37.11 -2.18
CA ALA A 988 -5.99 -38.42 -1.62
C ALA A 988 -4.67 -39.19 -1.40
N GLN A 989 -4.50 -39.75 -0.21
CA GLN A 989 -3.42 -40.66 0.09
C GLN A 989 -3.71 -41.98 -0.64
N GLN A 990 -2.87 -42.36 -1.61
CA GLN A 990 -3.00 -43.66 -2.28
C GLN A 990 -2.88 -44.78 -1.23
N PRO A 991 -3.66 -45.88 -1.35
CA PRO A 991 -3.57 -47.03 -0.46
C PRO A 991 -2.31 -47.85 -0.74
N SER A 992 -1.14 -47.28 -0.44
CA SER A 992 0.14 -47.97 -0.48
C SER A 992 0.30 -48.86 0.76
N PRO A 993 0.71 -50.13 0.63
CA PRO A 993 1.07 -50.99 1.75
C PRO A 993 2.46 -50.64 2.30
N GLN A 994 2.75 -49.35 2.46
CA GLN A 994 3.88 -48.86 3.23
C GLN A 994 3.39 -48.73 4.67
N GLU A 995 3.79 -49.68 5.51
CA GLU A 995 3.62 -49.60 6.95
C GLU A 995 4.28 -48.29 7.45
N LEU A 996 3.61 -47.57 8.36
CA LEU A 996 4.22 -46.43 9.06
C LEU A 996 5.52 -46.92 9.72
N THR A 997 6.58 -46.13 9.67
CA THR A 997 7.81 -46.49 10.40
C THR A 997 7.50 -46.58 11.90
N ASP A 998 8.12 -47.53 12.61
CA ASP A 998 7.82 -47.83 14.01
C ASP A 998 7.82 -46.57 14.90
N ASP A 999 8.76 -45.64 14.67
CA ASP A 999 8.85 -44.35 15.36
C ASP A 999 7.60 -43.46 15.13
N VAL A 1000 7.13 -43.38 13.89
CA VAL A 1000 5.97 -42.56 13.49
C VAL A 1000 4.66 -43.20 13.94
N ALA A 1001 4.57 -44.54 13.89
CA ALA A 1001 3.46 -45.29 14.47
C ALA A 1001 3.38 -45.13 15.99
N MET A 1002 4.53 -45.17 16.68
CA MET A 1002 4.61 -44.93 18.12
C MET A 1002 4.13 -43.51 18.48
N VAL A 1003 4.59 -42.47 17.78
CA VAL A 1003 4.07 -41.10 17.97
C VAL A 1003 2.57 -41.05 17.71
N GLY A 1004 2.09 -41.58 16.58
CA GLY A 1004 0.68 -41.59 16.21
C GLY A 1004 -0.23 -42.25 17.26
N SER A 1005 0.22 -43.35 17.87
CA SER A 1005 -0.53 -44.04 18.93
C SER A 1005 -0.68 -43.24 20.23
N ASN A 1006 0.18 -42.24 20.47
CA ASN A 1006 0.10 -41.32 21.60
C ASN A 1006 -0.72 -40.05 21.30
N LEU A 1007 -1.23 -39.88 20.08
CA LEU A 1007 -2.07 -38.74 19.71
C LEU A 1007 -3.57 -39.07 19.85
N ILE A 1008 -4.30 -38.14 20.47
CA ILE A 1008 -5.76 -38.07 20.41
C ILE A 1008 -6.14 -36.88 19.53
N VAL A 1009 -7.06 -37.11 18.60
CA VAL A 1009 -7.70 -36.07 17.77
C VAL A 1009 -9.20 -36.14 18.05
N THR A 1010 -9.81 -35.02 18.41
CA THR A 1010 -11.26 -34.90 18.65
C THR A 1010 -11.84 -33.76 17.82
N GLN A 1011 -13.07 -33.95 17.34
CA GLN A 1011 -13.75 -32.99 16.47
C GLN A 1011 -15.24 -32.92 16.82
N THR A 1012 -15.70 -31.72 17.21
CA THR A 1012 -17.05 -31.50 17.75
C THR A 1012 -17.67 -30.28 17.10
N ILE A 1013 -18.80 -30.46 16.40
CA ILE A 1013 -19.66 -29.33 15.99
C ILE A 1013 -20.66 -29.02 17.10
N PHE A 1014 -20.73 -27.74 17.45
CA PHE A 1014 -21.55 -27.18 18.51
C PHE A 1014 -22.33 -25.95 18.02
N ASN A 1015 -23.46 -25.66 18.69
CA ASN A 1015 -24.15 -24.38 18.53
C ASN A 1015 -23.53 -23.33 19.50
N PRO A 1016 -22.98 -22.20 19.02
CA PRO A 1016 -22.43 -21.15 19.86
C PRO A 1016 -23.45 -20.48 20.80
N ARG A 1017 -24.76 -20.60 20.55
CA ARG A 1017 -25.81 -20.11 21.46
C ARG A 1017 -26.02 -21.01 22.68
N ASP A 1018 -25.71 -22.30 22.55
CA ASP A 1018 -26.01 -23.29 23.59
C ASP A 1018 -24.76 -23.72 24.37
N SER A 1019 -23.57 -23.35 23.90
CA SER A 1019 -22.25 -23.84 24.36
C SER A 1019 -21.37 -22.70 24.85
N ASN A 1020 -20.45 -22.99 25.77
CA ASN A 1020 -19.51 -22.01 26.32
C ASN A 1020 -18.06 -22.51 26.24
N LEU A 1021 -17.31 -22.02 25.25
CA LEU A 1021 -15.90 -22.39 25.04
C LEU A 1021 -15.03 -22.05 26.25
N ASN A 1022 -15.25 -20.89 26.87
CA ASN A 1022 -14.47 -20.41 28.03
C ASN A 1022 -14.66 -21.28 29.29
N GLN A 1023 -15.67 -22.16 29.30
CA GLN A 1023 -15.94 -23.12 30.36
C GLN A 1023 -15.77 -24.58 29.90
N GLY A 1024 -15.26 -24.82 28.69
CA GLY A 1024 -15.15 -26.16 28.08
C GLY A 1024 -16.48 -26.85 27.80
N GLN A 1025 -17.61 -26.16 27.91
CA GLN A 1025 -18.95 -26.74 27.79
C GLN A 1025 -19.44 -26.71 26.34
N LEU A 1026 -18.93 -27.64 25.53
CA LEU A 1026 -19.45 -27.91 24.18
C LEU A 1026 -20.68 -28.81 24.24
N LYS A 1027 -21.80 -28.37 23.65
CA LYS A 1027 -22.98 -29.23 23.44
C LYS A 1027 -23.02 -29.67 21.96
N PRO A 1028 -22.89 -30.97 21.66
CA PRO A 1028 -23.05 -31.47 20.29
C PRO A 1028 -24.42 -31.13 19.69
N VAL A 1029 -24.43 -30.73 18.43
CA VAL A 1029 -25.67 -30.38 17.70
C VAL A 1029 -26.53 -31.62 17.46
N LYS A 1030 -27.81 -31.55 17.85
CA LYS A 1030 -28.79 -32.65 17.66
C LYS A 1030 -29.55 -32.56 16.32
N GLU A 1031 -29.82 -31.35 15.86
CA GLU A 1031 -30.54 -31.05 14.63
C GLU A 1031 -29.87 -29.83 13.99
N PHE A 1032 -29.49 -29.95 12.71
CA PHE A 1032 -28.88 -28.85 11.97
C PHE A 1032 -29.96 -28.09 11.20
N VAL A 1033 -29.93 -26.76 11.29
CA VAL A 1033 -30.91 -25.86 10.68
C VAL A 1033 -30.16 -24.90 9.76
N ARG A 1034 -30.74 -24.61 8.59
CA ARG A 1034 -30.20 -23.58 7.69
C ARG A 1034 -30.13 -22.20 8.36
N SER A 1035 -29.31 -21.30 7.81
CA SER A 1035 -29.16 -19.91 8.26
C SER A 1035 -28.82 -19.77 9.76
N THR A 1036 -28.20 -20.80 10.34
CA THR A 1036 -27.78 -20.87 11.76
C THR A 1036 -26.27 -21.06 11.85
N ARG A 1037 -25.60 -20.23 12.65
CA ARG A 1037 -24.14 -20.31 12.86
C ARG A 1037 -23.79 -21.52 13.71
N TYR A 1038 -22.85 -22.32 13.24
CA TYR A 1038 -22.23 -23.43 13.95
C TYR A 1038 -20.74 -23.18 14.13
N GLY A 1039 -20.16 -23.76 15.18
CA GLY A 1039 -18.70 -23.85 15.35
C GLY A 1039 -18.26 -25.30 15.30
N CYS A 1040 -17.13 -25.59 14.66
CA CYS A 1040 -16.41 -26.86 14.78
C CYS A 1040 -15.14 -26.60 15.57
N GLN A 1041 -14.99 -27.26 16.71
CA GLN A 1041 -13.73 -27.32 17.44
C GLN A 1041 -13.00 -28.61 17.06
N VAL A 1042 -11.70 -28.49 16.77
CA VAL A 1042 -10.75 -29.59 16.61
C VAL A 1042 -9.68 -29.45 17.66
N THR A 1043 -9.47 -30.50 18.46
CA THR A 1043 -8.50 -30.52 19.56
C THR A 1043 -7.56 -31.71 19.38
N VAL A 1044 -6.25 -31.45 19.41
CA VAL A 1044 -5.18 -32.45 19.23
C VAL A 1044 -4.33 -32.51 20.50
N SER A 1045 -4.30 -33.66 21.17
CA SER A 1045 -3.60 -33.88 22.43
C SER A 1045 -2.47 -34.90 22.28
N ASN A 1046 -1.29 -34.57 22.80
CA ASN A 1046 -0.17 -35.49 22.95
C ASN A 1046 -0.23 -36.15 24.33
N LEU A 1047 -0.38 -37.47 24.40
CA LEU A 1047 -0.37 -38.23 25.67
C LEU A 1047 1.03 -38.67 26.12
N SER A 1048 2.06 -38.44 25.30
CA SER A 1048 3.43 -38.78 25.66
C SER A 1048 4.10 -37.67 26.48
N PRO A 1049 5.07 -37.98 27.36
CA PRO A 1049 5.86 -36.99 28.08
C PRO A 1049 6.98 -36.36 27.24
N GLN A 1050 7.06 -36.68 25.94
CA GLN A 1050 8.05 -36.16 25.00
C GLN A 1050 7.39 -35.20 24.01
N ALA A 1051 8.17 -34.26 23.44
CA ALA A 1051 7.68 -33.42 22.36
C ALA A 1051 7.49 -34.23 21.07
N THR A 1052 6.48 -33.89 20.27
CA THR A 1052 6.21 -34.53 19.00
C THR A 1052 7.21 -34.07 17.91
N PRO A 1053 7.41 -34.85 16.84
CA PRO A 1053 7.80 -34.27 15.55
C PRO A 1053 6.75 -33.24 15.08
N SER A 1054 7.07 -32.49 14.02
CA SER A 1054 6.11 -31.55 13.43
C SER A 1054 4.87 -32.27 12.89
N LEU A 1055 3.71 -31.86 13.40
CA LEU A 1055 2.38 -32.33 13.03
C LEU A 1055 1.79 -31.42 11.96
N ASN A 1056 1.07 -31.99 11.00
CA ASN A 1056 0.22 -31.27 10.05
C ASN A 1056 -1.24 -31.65 10.30
N LEU A 1057 -2.06 -30.70 10.73
CA LEU A 1057 -3.49 -30.87 11.00
C LEU A 1057 -4.31 -30.31 9.84
N LEU A 1058 -4.95 -31.19 9.07
CA LEU A 1058 -5.87 -30.86 7.98
C LEU A 1058 -7.32 -30.85 8.48
N VAL A 1059 -7.98 -29.71 8.34
CA VAL A 1059 -9.38 -29.48 8.74
C VAL A 1059 -10.18 -28.93 7.56
N GLN A 1060 -11.41 -29.42 7.39
CA GLN A 1060 -12.38 -28.87 6.44
C GLN A 1060 -13.74 -28.62 7.14
N ILE A 1061 -14.49 -27.61 6.66
CA ILE A 1061 -15.91 -27.47 6.99
C ILE A 1061 -16.75 -28.53 6.23
N PRO A 1062 -18.02 -28.76 6.60
CA PRO A 1062 -18.89 -29.67 5.84
C PRO A 1062 -19.11 -29.24 4.38
N GLU A 1063 -19.38 -30.22 3.49
CA GLU A 1063 -19.96 -29.98 2.16
C GLU A 1063 -21.19 -29.07 2.29
N GLY A 1064 -21.41 -28.15 1.34
CA GLY A 1064 -22.58 -27.28 1.38
C GLY A 1064 -22.59 -26.21 2.49
N ALA A 1065 -21.56 -26.12 3.33
CA ALA A 1065 -21.39 -25.04 4.30
C ALA A 1065 -20.63 -23.82 3.73
N ILE A 1066 -20.82 -22.65 4.34
CA ILE A 1066 -20.06 -21.42 4.08
C ILE A 1066 -19.35 -21.00 5.36
N PRO A 1067 -18.03 -20.73 5.34
CA PRO A 1067 -17.29 -20.27 6.51
C PRO A 1067 -17.63 -18.81 6.83
N VAL A 1068 -17.72 -18.50 8.12
CA VAL A 1068 -17.97 -17.15 8.65
C VAL A 1068 -17.01 -16.86 9.80
N SER A 1069 -17.05 -15.63 10.34
CA SER A 1069 -16.11 -15.11 11.34
C SER A 1069 -14.72 -14.82 10.78
N SER A 1070 -14.02 -13.89 11.44
CA SER A 1070 -12.62 -13.55 11.18
C SER A 1070 -11.73 -14.80 11.21
N GLY A 1071 -11.03 -15.08 10.11
CA GLY A 1071 -10.16 -16.25 10.00
C GLY A 1071 -10.87 -17.57 9.67
N GLY A 1072 -12.15 -17.53 9.29
CA GLY A 1072 -12.84 -18.68 8.70
C GLY A 1072 -12.21 -19.14 7.38
N TYR A 1073 -12.33 -20.43 7.07
CA TYR A 1073 -11.73 -21.08 5.89
C TYR A 1073 -12.62 -22.25 5.42
N TYR A 1074 -12.53 -22.62 4.15
CA TYR A 1074 -13.15 -23.85 3.64
C TYR A 1074 -12.33 -25.08 4.05
N THR A 1075 -11.04 -25.07 3.72
CA THR A 1075 -10.04 -26.08 4.08
C THR A 1075 -8.80 -25.38 4.63
N ARG A 1076 -8.13 -25.96 5.64
CA ARG A 1076 -6.88 -25.44 6.19
C ARG A 1076 -5.99 -26.60 6.64
N ASN A 1077 -4.70 -26.52 6.31
CA ASN A 1077 -3.65 -27.25 7.01
C ASN A 1077 -2.98 -26.31 8.03
N SER A 1078 -2.67 -26.81 9.22
CA SER A 1078 -1.89 -26.10 10.24
C SER A 1078 -0.68 -26.95 10.64
N THR A 1079 0.53 -26.39 10.53
CA THR A 1079 1.77 -27.06 10.94
C THR A 1079 2.19 -26.60 12.34
N PHE A 1080 2.37 -27.52 13.29
CA PHE A 1080 2.80 -27.19 14.67
C PHE A 1080 3.61 -28.33 15.31
N VAL A 1081 4.04 -28.14 16.56
CA VAL A 1081 4.71 -29.13 17.44
C VAL A 1081 4.01 -29.07 18.79
N LEU A 1082 3.79 -30.22 19.42
CA LEU A 1082 3.29 -30.30 20.81
C LEU A 1082 4.42 -30.72 21.74
N ALA A 1083 4.57 -30.05 22.87
CA ALA A 1083 5.37 -30.52 23.99
C ALA A 1083 4.72 -31.75 24.67
N GLY A 1084 5.43 -32.34 25.64
CA GLY A 1084 4.93 -33.50 26.38
C GLY A 1084 3.69 -33.16 27.22
N ASN A 1085 2.61 -33.92 27.04
CA ASN A 1085 1.28 -33.67 27.62
C ASN A 1085 0.57 -32.38 27.15
N GLU A 1086 1.03 -31.74 26.06
CA GLU A 1086 0.41 -30.53 25.52
C GLU A 1086 -0.82 -30.84 24.64
N THR A 1087 -1.66 -29.83 24.42
CA THR A 1087 -2.87 -29.92 23.59
C THR A 1087 -3.08 -28.61 22.83
N ASP A 1088 -3.18 -28.69 21.50
CA ASP A 1088 -3.62 -27.57 20.65
C ASP A 1088 -5.13 -27.65 20.37
N THR A 1089 -5.76 -26.51 20.06
CA THR A 1089 -7.18 -26.41 19.73
C THR A 1089 -7.45 -25.32 18.70
N THR A 1090 -7.96 -25.73 17.53
CA THR A 1090 -8.43 -24.84 16.46
C THR A 1090 -9.96 -24.83 16.43
N VAL A 1091 -10.56 -23.65 16.23
CA VAL A 1091 -12.02 -23.48 16.06
C VAL A 1091 -12.30 -22.79 14.73
N VAL A 1092 -13.30 -23.26 13.98
CA VAL A 1092 -13.80 -22.62 12.75
C VAL A 1092 -15.33 -22.48 12.82
N TYR A 1093 -15.86 -21.36 12.32
CA TYR A 1093 -17.30 -21.11 12.26
C TYR A 1093 -17.82 -21.19 10.83
N PHE A 1094 -19.04 -21.70 10.66
CA PHE A 1094 -19.72 -21.79 9.37
C PHE A 1094 -21.23 -21.80 9.55
N TYR A 1095 -21.97 -21.79 8.45
CA TYR A 1095 -23.41 -22.06 8.43
C TYR A 1095 -23.82 -22.77 7.13
N PHE A 1096 -25.03 -23.34 7.11
CA PHE A 1096 -25.62 -23.93 5.90
C PHE A 1096 -26.67 -22.98 5.30
N PRO A 1097 -26.57 -22.58 4.01
CA PRO A 1097 -27.56 -21.72 3.35
C PRO A 1097 -28.81 -22.47 2.86
N VAL A 1098 -28.72 -23.79 2.68
CA VAL A 1098 -29.79 -24.62 2.09
C VAL A 1098 -29.98 -25.89 2.93
N GLU A 1099 -31.21 -26.44 2.95
CA GLU A 1099 -31.49 -27.75 3.55
C GLU A 1099 -31.01 -28.89 2.64
N GLY A 1100 -30.63 -30.03 3.21
CA GLY A 1100 -30.00 -31.11 2.45
C GLY A 1100 -29.29 -32.15 3.33
N SER A 1101 -28.53 -33.03 2.68
CA SER A 1101 -27.66 -34.01 3.32
C SER A 1101 -26.26 -33.87 2.72
N PHE A 1102 -25.27 -33.65 3.57
CA PHE A 1102 -23.92 -33.20 3.19
C PHE A 1102 -22.84 -34.07 3.84
N SER A 1103 -21.75 -34.38 3.13
CA SER A 1103 -20.60 -35.07 3.73
C SER A 1103 -19.75 -34.13 4.61
N HIS A 1104 -19.04 -34.68 5.59
CA HIS A 1104 -18.05 -33.92 6.36
C HIS A 1104 -16.75 -34.71 6.56
N PHE A 1105 -15.63 -34.12 6.12
CA PHE A 1105 -14.29 -34.66 6.33
C PHE A 1105 -13.89 -34.57 7.81
N ALA A 1106 -13.54 -35.72 8.39
CA ALA A 1106 -12.94 -35.78 9.72
C ALA A 1106 -11.57 -35.07 9.73
N ALA A 1107 -11.21 -34.40 10.82
CA ALA A 1107 -9.90 -33.78 10.96
C ALA A 1107 -8.79 -34.84 10.95
N HIS A 1108 -7.75 -34.64 10.13
CA HIS A 1108 -6.64 -35.58 9.94
C HIS A 1108 -5.32 -34.97 10.43
N VAL A 1109 -4.52 -35.75 11.17
CA VAL A 1109 -3.15 -35.42 11.56
C VAL A 1109 -2.17 -36.28 10.78
N ALA A 1110 -1.20 -35.63 10.14
CA ALA A 1110 -0.14 -36.27 9.36
C ALA A 1110 1.26 -35.89 9.87
N ILE A 1111 2.19 -36.84 9.79
CA ILE A 1111 3.61 -36.69 10.11
C ILE A 1111 4.41 -37.06 8.85
N HIS A 1112 5.40 -36.24 8.48
CA HIS A 1112 6.25 -36.44 7.29
C HIS A 1112 5.51 -36.79 5.97
N GLY A 1113 4.28 -36.29 5.81
CA GLY A 1113 3.45 -36.55 4.61
C GLY A 1113 2.69 -37.89 4.63
N GLN A 1114 2.50 -38.52 5.80
CA GLN A 1114 1.68 -39.71 6.00
C GLN A 1114 0.63 -39.46 7.10
N THR A 1115 -0.63 -39.82 6.87
CA THR A 1115 -1.68 -39.77 7.91
C THR A 1115 -1.33 -40.71 9.06
N VAL A 1116 -1.37 -40.23 10.31
CA VAL A 1116 -1.09 -41.03 11.52
C VAL A 1116 -2.28 -41.14 12.47
N ARG A 1117 -3.21 -40.18 12.43
CA ARG A 1117 -4.40 -40.13 13.29
C ARG A 1117 -5.49 -39.28 12.64
N TRP A 1118 -6.74 -39.53 12.96
CA TRP A 1118 -7.89 -38.71 12.56
C TRP A 1118 -8.93 -38.71 13.69
N ALA A 1119 -9.96 -37.87 13.59
CA ALA A 1119 -11.09 -37.87 14.51
C ALA A 1119 -12.04 -39.06 14.24
N ASP A 1120 -12.06 -40.05 15.14
CA ASP A 1120 -12.90 -41.25 15.00
C ASP A 1120 -14.41 -40.97 15.17
N GLU A 1121 -15.28 -41.74 14.48
CA GLU A 1121 -16.74 -41.65 14.63
C GLU A 1121 -17.20 -42.16 16.00
N SER A 1122 -17.58 -41.24 16.89
CA SER A 1122 -18.06 -41.50 18.25
C SER A 1122 -19.38 -40.76 18.52
N PRO A 1123 -20.15 -41.12 19.56
CA PRO A 1123 -21.38 -40.41 19.93
C PRO A 1123 -21.18 -38.95 20.40
N MET A 1124 -19.94 -38.48 20.56
CA MET A 1124 -19.62 -37.11 20.97
C MET A 1124 -18.91 -36.30 19.86
N THR A 1125 -18.52 -36.95 18.75
CA THR A 1125 -17.86 -36.33 17.61
C THR A 1125 -18.82 -36.16 16.43
N THR A 1126 -18.37 -35.49 15.37
CA THR A 1126 -19.18 -35.16 14.20
C THR A 1126 -19.49 -36.37 13.32
N PRO A 1127 -20.74 -36.55 12.86
CA PRO A 1127 -21.07 -37.58 11.88
C PRO A 1127 -20.53 -37.19 10.49
N SER A 1128 -19.98 -38.16 9.76
CA SER A 1128 -19.54 -37.99 8.35
C SER A 1128 -20.66 -37.63 7.36
N THR A 1129 -21.92 -37.62 7.79
CA THR A 1129 -23.05 -37.10 7.02
C THR A 1129 -23.94 -36.25 7.91
N ILE A 1130 -24.14 -34.99 7.54
CA ILE A 1130 -24.92 -33.99 8.25
C ILE A 1130 -26.23 -33.75 7.51
N SER A 1131 -27.36 -33.85 8.21
CA SER A 1131 -28.71 -33.60 7.67
C SER A 1131 -29.23 -32.26 8.20
N VAL A 1132 -29.50 -31.34 7.28
CA VAL A 1132 -29.90 -29.95 7.55
C VAL A 1132 -31.36 -29.75 7.16
N VAL A 1133 -32.16 -29.14 8.04
CA VAL A 1133 -33.60 -28.85 7.83
C VAL A 1133 -33.88 -27.35 7.67
N ALA A 1134 -34.99 -27.01 7.01
CA ALA A 1134 -35.42 -25.61 6.84
C ALA A 1134 -35.71 -24.85 8.16
N GLU A 1135 -36.27 -25.54 9.17
CA GLU A 1135 -36.67 -25.02 10.49
C GLU A 1135 -36.56 -26.17 11.51
N SER A 1136 -36.27 -25.87 12.79
CA SER A 1136 -36.10 -26.90 13.82
C SER A 1136 -37.43 -27.58 14.16
N LYS A 1137 -37.39 -28.92 14.27
CA LYS A 1137 -38.51 -29.77 14.68
C LYS A 1137 -38.34 -30.26 16.12
N THR A 1138 -37.14 -30.15 16.71
CA THR A 1138 -36.89 -30.50 18.10
C THR A 1138 -37.17 -29.33 19.05
N VAL A 1139 -38.37 -29.28 19.63
CA VAL A 1139 -38.70 -28.32 20.70
C VAL A 1139 -37.92 -28.67 21.97
N ASP A 1140 -37.07 -27.76 22.45
CA ASP A 1140 -36.37 -27.95 23.74
C ASP A 1140 -37.29 -27.68 24.93
N ILE A 1141 -37.99 -28.74 25.33
CA ILE A 1141 -38.83 -28.82 26.53
C ILE A 1141 -38.08 -28.61 27.87
N THR A 1142 -36.75 -28.44 27.88
CA THR A 1142 -36.00 -28.06 29.08
C THR A 1142 -35.85 -26.55 29.27
N SER A 1143 -36.06 -25.75 28.22
CA SER A 1143 -35.98 -24.28 28.25
C SER A 1143 -37.18 -23.57 28.93
N TRP A 1144 -38.23 -24.32 29.28
CA TRP A 1144 -39.48 -23.82 29.89
C TRP A 1144 -39.58 -24.15 31.39
N LYS A 1145 -38.49 -23.98 32.16
CA LYS A 1145 -38.41 -24.36 33.58
C LYS A 1145 -37.72 -23.32 34.47
#